data_AF-A0A086ZP53-F1
#
_entry.id   AF-A0A086ZP53-F1
#
_cell.length_a   1.000
_cell.length_b   1.000
_cell.length_c   1.000
_cell.angle_alpha   90.00
_cell.angle_beta   90.00
_cell.angle_gamma   90.00
#
_symmetry.space_group_name_H-M   'P 1'
#
loop_
_entity.id
_entity.type
_entity.pdbx_description
1 polymer ?
#
loop_
_entity_poly.entity_id
_entity_poly.type
_entity_poly.pdbx_seq_one_letter_code
_entity_poly.pdbx_strand_id
1 'polypeptide(L)'
;MKYTAGAWKRAVGIAIAVVLACTFVIVRTYAEMHPSADMAYRSVDYQVEVQRNGDLTIREHIDVTLKKRNKPWRQLYQQYRLDPDQLTAITGVSVKDTTTGRTYTQADPIVPSGQSTPLWDSTYAGHWYIKRAGIGTQTYDPERDKPDASGGYSDRYPTIEIGWNIPVTENADSMGFDITMTFEGVCTAYDDVAAFQWEPIGTRNTVPIGEVTGTVTFPDGVTTKNSATWLHFEGADSQITRDKDGTVHFSAKNVKSGMYLDVVAMVDAAQMNDVSRHEPGGEHREGLIVSEQAKADSWARHRDAQRRELVMRACIIATIGIILCVAMLACLRGNMCKTSFPKDTAYRREPPDLTPNNAARLNALIEHCTSSQTNARALSATMLSLASKHAIRILPGAAESYDGIDVSGADRAAVLSGVGQSPAVEYSVDRSGGRTTVAVKPDDVTIVIEPGCDEPGGRAALRLCDSEDDLLDFLETVGERGKTRVFDMRQMRSLMKDWEHGAKEQRTMVALLEEEFSKLNLTVPAGRGSIIVSIAAFIYLVAGCALLADNLFLQAVTILPVALCVGLCMGLMRFSGLNERGSKLASQLDAFKRYLNDFSDFTDRGTPDLALWDSYLVYAAALGLSERVMDQLAHAVPELSDPQWLDDHADGTLLYWMYRPTMLPNTVIAGIAAGGGSGVAAFEPSSFADLGAQLNDGFVEVQSAVETTLSSSGSGSSGGFGGGGGGAGGGSFGGR
;
A
#
# COMPACT_ATOMS: atom_id res chain seq x y z
N MET A 1 -23.54 -7.79 19.39
CA MET A 1 -23.03 -8.17 18.04
C MET A 1 -22.61 -6.99 17.16
N LYS A 2 -23.31 -5.83 17.13
CA LYS A 2 -22.92 -4.71 16.23
C LYS A 2 -21.45 -4.24 16.36
N TYR A 3 -20.91 -4.15 17.58
CA TYR A 3 -19.55 -3.64 17.84
C TYR A 3 -18.42 -4.49 17.23
N THR A 4 -18.50 -5.83 17.24
CA THR A 4 -17.44 -6.67 16.67
C THR A 4 -17.29 -6.48 15.17
N ALA A 5 -18.38 -6.20 14.45
CA ALA A 5 -18.34 -5.91 13.02
C ALA A 5 -17.57 -4.62 12.69
N GLY A 6 -17.53 -3.63 13.60
CA GLY A 6 -16.74 -2.41 13.43
C GLY A 6 -15.23 -2.68 13.46
N ALA A 7 -14.77 -3.44 14.46
CA ALA A 7 -13.37 -3.84 14.58
C ALA A 7 -12.91 -4.69 13.38
N TRP A 8 -13.71 -5.68 12.97
CA TRP A 8 -13.40 -6.51 11.80
C TRP A 8 -13.35 -5.70 10.49
N LYS A 9 -14.25 -4.71 10.29
CA LYS A 9 -14.18 -3.80 9.13
C LYS A 9 -12.87 -3.00 9.11
N ARG A 10 -12.46 -2.42 10.25
CA ARG A 10 -11.17 -1.70 10.37
C ARG A 10 -9.99 -2.63 10.07
N ALA A 11 -9.98 -3.84 10.64
CA ALA A 11 -8.91 -4.81 10.43
C ALA A 11 -8.80 -5.31 8.98
N VAL A 12 -9.91 -5.56 8.30
CA VAL A 12 -9.92 -5.91 6.87
C VAL A 12 -9.39 -4.74 6.02
N GLY A 13 -9.77 -3.50 6.34
CA GLY A 13 -9.22 -2.31 5.67
C GLY A 13 -7.71 -2.18 5.81
N ILE A 14 -7.18 -2.35 7.03
CA ILE A 14 -5.73 -2.36 7.30
C ILE A 14 -5.04 -3.53 6.57
N ALA A 15 -5.63 -4.73 6.58
CA ALA A 15 -5.07 -5.89 5.90
C ALA A 15 -5.00 -5.72 4.37
N ILE A 16 -6.02 -5.12 3.76
CA ILE A 16 -6.02 -4.75 2.34
C ILE A 16 -4.92 -3.71 2.06
N ALA A 17 -4.80 -2.67 2.88
CA ALA A 17 -3.76 -1.65 2.71
C ALA A 17 -2.33 -2.22 2.81
N VAL A 18 -2.08 -3.12 3.77
CA VAL A 18 -0.78 -3.80 3.94
C VAL A 18 -0.50 -4.74 2.76
N VAL A 19 -1.48 -5.52 2.30
CA VAL A 19 -1.33 -6.40 1.12
C VAL A 19 -1.07 -5.59 -0.17
N LEU A 20 -1.74 -4.46 -0.36
CA LEU A 20 -1.50 -3.57 -1.50
C LEU A 20 -0.11 -2.93 -1.42
N ALA A 21 0.34 -2.49 -0.24
CA ALA A 21 1.69 -1.95 -0.05
C ALA A 21 2.77 -3.00 -0.33
N CYS A 22 2.62 -4.23 0.17
CA CYS A 22 3.53 -5.34 -0.15
C CYS A 22 3.51 -5.70 -1.64
N THR A 23 2.33 -5.71 -2.27
CA THR A 23 2.20 -5.96 -3.73
C THR A 23 2.92 -4.88 -4.53
N PHE A 24 2.75 -3.60 -4.18
CA PHE A 24 3.45 -2.49 -4.82
C PHE A 24 4.97 -2.60 -4.67
N VAL A 25 5.47 -2.91 -3.46
CA VAL A 25 6.90 -3.14 -3.23
C VAL A 25 7.43 -4.30 -4.08
N ILE A 26 6.78 -5.46 -4.05
CA ILE A 26 7.18 -6.66 -4.81
C ILE A 26 7.23 -6.38 -6.33
N VAL A 27 6.17 -5.79 -6.89
CA VAL A 27 6.10 -5.46 -8.32
C VAL A 27 7.14 -4.42 -8.70
N ARG A 28 7.35 -3.41 -7.84
CA ARG A 28 8.35 -2.36 -8.06
C ARG A 28 9.77 -2.91 -8.02
N THR A 29 10.15 -3.69 -7.00
CA THR A 29 11.49 -4.28 -6.92
C THR A 29 11.74 -5.25 -8.06
N TYR A 30 10.73 -6.03 -8.49
CA TYR A 30 10.84 -6.89 -9.66
C TYR A 30 11.07 -6.10 -10.96
N ALA A 31 10.37 -4.97 -11.16
CA ALA A 31 10.56 -4.10 -12.31
C ALA A 31 11.89 -3.33 -12.28
N GLU A 32 12.39 -2.96 -11.10
CA GLU A 32 13.71 -2.33 -10.91
C GLU A 32 14.86 -3.33 -11.13
N MET A 33 14.67 -4.62 -10.82
CA MET A 33 15.65 -5.70 -11.11
C MET A 33 15.59 -6.22 -12.55
N HIS A 34 14.44 -6.13 -13.22
CA HIS A 34 14.23 -6.58 -14.60
C HIS A 34 13.69 -5.43 -15.47
N PRO A 35 14.51 -4.39 -15.74
CA PRO A 35 14.12 -3.28 -16.60
C PRO A 35 13.77 -3.79 -18.00
N SER A 36 12.61 -3.40 -18.52
CA SER A 36 12.17 -3.85 -19.84
C SER A 36 13.04 -3.20 -20.93
N ALA A 37 13.70 -4.01 -21.78
CA ALA A 37 14.57 -3.49 -22.83
C ALA A 37 13.83 -2.57 -23.82
N ASP A 38 14.52 -1.53 -24.30
CA ASP A 38 14.03 -0.57 -25.30
C ASP A 38 13.82 -1.20 -26.69
N MET A 39 14.57 -2.25 -26.99
CA MET A 39 14.51 -3.07 -28.20
C MET A 39 14.44 -4.54 -27.81
N ALA A 40 13.64 -5.32 -28.53
CA ALA A 40 13.53 -6.77 -28.39
C ALA A 40 13.27 -7.40 -29.75
N TYR A 41 13.68 -8.66 -29.95
CA TYR A 41 13.24 -9.45 -31.08
C TYR A 41 12.03 -10.29 -30.67
N ARG A 42 10.95 -10.24 -31.46
CA ARG A 42 9.78 -11.11 -31.27
C ARG A 42 10.13 -12.54 -31.65
N SER A 43 10.72 -12.69 -32.83
CA SER A 43 11.17 -13.95 -33.39
C SER A 43 12.43 -13.76 -34.23
N VAL A 44 13.26 -14.80 -34.29
CA VAL A 44 14.35 -14.97 -35.26
C VAL A 44 14.27 -16.36 -35.86
N ASP A 45 14.25 -16.49 -37.19
CA ASP A 45 14.41 -17.76 -37.90
C ASP A 45 15.73 -17.79 -38.68
N TYR A 46 16.55 -18.82 -38.46
CA TYR A 46 17.81 -19.04 -39.18
C TYR A 46 17.70 -20.17 -40.19
N GLN A 47 18.07 -19.92 -41.44
CA GLN A 47 18.27 -20.94 -42.47
C GLN A 47 19.76 -20.96 -42.83
N VAL A 48 20.45 -22.01 -42.41
CA VAL A 48 21.91 -22.16 -42.54
C VAL A 48 22.22 -23.31 -43.47
N GLU A 49 22.94 -23.02 -44.55
CA GLU A 49 23.41 -23.99 -45.54
C GLU A 49 24.91 -24.20 -45.33
N VAL A 50 25.29 -25.39 -44.86
CA VAL A 50 26.70 -25.77 -44.64
C VAL A 50 27.31 -26.10 -46.00
N GLN A 51 28.27 -25.30 -46.46
CA GLN A 51 28.95 -25.51 -47.74
C GLN A 51 30.05 -26.55 -47.62
N ARG A 52 30.36 -27.28 -48.71
CA ARG A 52 31.37 -28.37 -48.68
C ARG A 52 32.78 -27.92 -48.28
N ASN A 53 33.12 -26.65 -48.52
CA ASN A 53 34.38 -26.01 -48.12
C ASN A 53 34.39 -25.51 -46.66
N GLY A 54 33.35 -25.81 -45.88
CA GLY A 54 33.29 -25.49 -44.47
C GLY A 54 32.81 -24.07 -44.13
N ASP A 55 32.36 -23.30 -45.13
CA ASP A 55 31.68 -22.02 -44.93
C ASP A 55 30.20 -22.23 -44.58
N LEU A 56 29.57 -21.26 -43.93
CA LEU A 56 28.14 -21.25 -43.63
C LEU A 56 27.44 -20.13 -44.40
N THR A 57 26.52 -20.46 -45.30
CA THR A 57 25.59 -19.47 -45.87
C THR A 57 24.39 -19.32 -44.95
N ILE A 58 24.26 -18.17 -44.29
CA ILE A 58 23.22 -17.88 -43.30
C ILE A 58 22.19 -16.94 -43.94
N ARG A 59 20.91 -17.30 -43.84
CA ARG A 59 19.77 -16.39 -44.06
C ARG A 59 18.99 -16.30 -42.76
N GLU A 60 18.82 -15.09 -42.25
CA GLU A 60 18.15 -14.79 -40.99
C GLU A 60 16.92 -13.93 -41.25
N HIS A 61 15.77 -14.35 -40.73
CA HIS A 61 14.54 -13.59 -40.73
C HIS A 61 14.22 -13.12 -39.31
N ILE A 62 14.41 -11.82 -39.04
CA ILE A 62 14.12 -11.21 -37.73
C ILE A 62 12.80 -10.44 -37.76
N ASP A 63 12.14 -10.37 -36.61
CA ASP A 63 11.05 -9.42 -36.34
C ASP A 63 11.33 -8.62 -35.06
N VAL A 64 11.38 -7.29 -35.17
CA VAL A 64 11.90 -6.38 -34.16
C VAL A 64 10.79 -5.51 -33.56
N THR A 65 10.70 -5.49 -32.22
CA THR A 65 9.93 -4.51 -31.46
C THR A 65 10.87 -3.39 -30.97
N LEU A 66 10.50 -2.14 -31.25
CA LEU A 66 11.21 -0.91 -30.90
C LEU A 66 10.31 -0.01 -30.05
N LYS A 67 10.68 0.26 -28.80
CA LYS A 67 9.92 1.14 -27.90
C LYS A 67 10.27 2.61 -28.10
N LYS A 68 9.33 3.48 -27.72
CA LYS A 68 9.60 4.92 -27.65
C LYS A 68 10.59 5.23 -26.53
N ARG A 69 11.66 5.94 -26.88
CA ARG A 69 12.75 6.40 -26.00
C ARG A 69 13.05 7.88 -26.28
N ASN A 70 14.02 8.47 -25.58
CA ASN A 70 14.36 9.91 -25.69
C ASN A 70 14.96 10.36 -27.06
N LYS A 71 15.12 9.45 -28.02
CA LYS A 71 15.63 9.67 -29.38
C LYS A 71 14.98 8.66 -30.33
N PRO A 72 14.60 9.03 -31.57
CA PRO A 72 14.09 8.04 -32.52
C PRO A 72 15.15 6.98 -32.84
N TRP A 73 14.72 5.83 -33.32
CA TRP A 73 15.55 4.80 -33.93
C TRP A 73 15.85 5.18 -35.38
N ARG A 74 17.09 4.91 -35.80
CA ARG A 74 17.58 5.23 -37.15
C ARG A 74 18.38 4.08 -37.76
N GLN A 75 19.06 3.28 -36.95
CA GLN A 75 19.99 2.27 -37.43
C GLN A 75 19.91 1.04 -36.53
N LEU A 76 19.69 -0.14 -37.13
CA LEU A 76 19.77 -1.43 -36.45
C LEU A 76 21.07 -2.13 -36.87
N TYR A 77 21.60 -3.01 -36.01
CA TYR A 77 22.85 -3.70 -36.29
C TYR A 77 22.98 -5.04 -35.56
N GLN A 78 23.85 -5.88 -36.10
CA GLN A 78 24.35 -7.13 -35.55
C GLN A 78 25.87 -7.04 -35.50
N GLN A 79 26.47 -7.52 -34.42
CA GLN A 79 27.92 -7.53 -34.23
C GLN A 79 28.41 -8.97 -34.05
N TYR A 80 29.39 -9.36 -34.86
CA TYR A 80 30.02 -10.67 -34.85
C TYR A 80 31.53 -10.54 -34.67
N ARG A 81 32.11 -11.33 -33.78
CA ARG A 81 33.55 -11.43 -33.55
C ARG A 81 34.17 -12.42 -34.54
N LEU A 82 35.12 -11.95 -35.34
CA LEU A 82 36.00 -12.85 -36.08
C LEU A 82 36.98 -13.48 -35.10
N ASP A 83 37.29 -14.74 -35.37
CA ASP A 83 38.25 -15.52 -34.61
C ASP A 83 39.08 -16.35 -35.60
N PRO A 84 40.42 -16.21 -35.66
CA PRO A 84 41.22 -16.99 -36.59
C PRO A 84 41.01 -18.50 -36.39
N ASP A 85 40.58 -18.93 -35.20
CA ASP A 85 40.34 -20.33 -34.85
C ASP A 85 38.88 -20.79 -35.11
N GLN A 86 37.93 -19.88 -35.42
CA GLN A 86 36.49 -20.25 -35.59
C GLN A 86 35.68 -19.49 -36.68
N LEU A 87 36.07 -18.29 -37.10
CA LEU A 87 35.37 -17.47 -38.11
C LEU A 87 36.36 -16.46 -38.72
N THR A 88 36.80 -16.67 -39.96
CA THR A 88 37.92 -15.91 -40.54
C THR A 88 37.48 -14.63 -41.26
N ALA A 89 36.31 -14.63 -41.91
CA ALA A 89 35.74 -13.48 -42.60
C ALA A 89 34.21 -13.58 -42.71
N ILE A 90 33.55 -12.47 -43.09
CA ILE A 90 32.10 -12.42 -43.36
C ILE A 90 31.83 -11.73 -44.70
N THR A 91 31.26 -12.44 -45.66
CA THR A 91 31.01 -11.96 -47.03
C THR A 91 29.55 -12.19 -47.44
N GLY A 92 29.22 -12.02 -48.72
CA GLY A 92 27.87 -12.30 -49.26
C GLY A 92 26.71 -11.46 -48.68
N VAL A 93 27.01 -10.38 -47.94
CA VAL A 93 26.01 -9.64 -47.15
C VAL A 93 24.95 -8.99 -48.03
N SER A 94 23.68 -9.15 -47.65
CA SER A 94 22.56 -8.36 -48.17
C SER A 94 21.43 -8.24 -47.13
N VAL A 95 20.68 -7.15 -47.20
CA VAL A 95 19.56 -6.86 -46.29
C VAL A 95 18.32 -6.50 -47.11
N LYS A 96 17.16 -7.02 -46.70
CA LYS A 96 15.84 -6.69 -47.24
C LYS A 96 14.85 -6.46 -46.12
N ASP A 97 14.20 -5.30 -46.14
CA ASP A 97 13.08 -4.98 -45.26
C ASP A 97 11.84 -5.75 -45.74
N THR A 98 11.30 -6.63 -44.90
CA THR A 98 10.10 -7.44 -45.22
C THR A 98 8.81 -6.71 -44.87
N THR A 99 8.90 -5.66 -44.05
CA THR A 99 7.80 -4.74 -43.70
C THR A 99 7.40 -3.88 -44.91
N THR A 100 8.38 -3.36 -45.65
CA THR A 100 8.17 -2.53 -46.86
C THR A 100 8.41 -3.28 -48.17
N GLY A 101 9.01 -4.47 -48.11
CA GLY A 101 9.43 -5.24 -49.29
C GLY A 101 10.68 -4.71 -50.00
N ARG A 102 11.33 -3.67 -49.47
CA ARG A 102 12.48 -3.00 -50.10
C ARG A 102 13.79 -3.75 -49.79
N THR A 103 14.46 -4.24 -50.84
CA THR A 103 15.88 -4.62 -50.76
C THR A 103 16.73 -3.36 -50.53
N TYR A 104 17.63 -3.39 -49.55
CA TYR A 104 18.53 -2.29 -49.23
C TYR A 104 19.83 -2.43 -50.03
N THR A 105 20.45 -1.32 -50.42
CA THR A 105 21.75 -1.33 -51.11
C THR A 105 22.90 -0.96 -50.17
N GLN A 106 24.11 -1.42 -50.47
CA GLN A 106 25.29 -1.11 -49.67
C GLN A 106 25.64 0.39 -49.76
N ALA A 107 26.05 0.97 -48.63
CA ALA A 107 26.57 2.34 -48.50
C ALA A 107 27.67 2.42 -47.42
N ASP A 108 28.37 3.54 -47.34
CA ASP A 108 29.39 3.75 -46.31
C ASP A 108 28.78 3.88 -44.89
N PRO A 109 29.45 3.40 -43.83
CA PRO A 109 28.94 3.47 -42.47
C PRO A 109 28.78 4.91 -41.95
N ILE A 110 27.56 5.30 -41.60
CA ILE A 110 27.24 6.65 -41.09
C ILE A 110 26.85 6.64 -39.60
N VAL A 111 27.18 7.71 -38.88
CA VAL A 111 26.79 7.93 -37.47
C VAL A 111 25.43 8.67 -37.41
N PRO A 112 24.35 8.07 -36.88
CA PRO A 112 23.00 8.64 -37.02
C PRO A 112 22.73 9.94 -36.26
N SER A 113 23.54 10.27 -35.24
CA SER A 113 23.28 11.38 -34.32
C SER A 113 23.55 12.77 -34.90
N GLY A 114 24.25 12.88 -36.03
CA GLY A 114 24.58 14.16 -36.68
C GLY A 114 23.58 14.66 -37.72
N GLN A 115 22.60 13.85 -38.12
CA GLN A 115 21.76 14.11 -39.30
C GLN A 115 20.37 14.65 -38.97
N SER A 116 19.82 15.51 -39.82
CA SER A 116 18.41 15.92 -39.75
C SER A 116 17.50 14.78 -40.24
N THR A 117 16.25 14.72 -39.75
CA THR A 117 15.31 13.65 -40.14
C THR A 117 15.04 13.61 -41.66
N PRO A 118 14.72 14.73 -42.35
CA PRO A 118 14.50 14.68 -43.80
C PRO A 118 15.71 14.17 -44.60
N LEU A 119 16.92 14.55 -44.19
CA LEU A 119 18.17 14.08 -44.81
C LEU A 119 18.45 12.60 -44.51
N TRP A 120 18.09 12.13 -43.32
CA TRP A 120 18.17 10.72 -42.96
C TRP A 120 17.29 9.88 -43.88
N ASP A 121 16.00 10.23 -43.97
CA ASP A 121 15.01 9.46 -44.72
C ASP A 121 15.22 9.52 -46.24
N SER A 122 15.79 10.63 -46.77
CA SER A 122 16.07 10.79 -48.20
C SER A 122 17.37 10.15 -48.70
N THR A 123 18.37 9.99 -47.82
CA THR A 123 19.77 9.78 -48.25
C THR A 123 20.49 8.66 -47.50
N TYR A 124 20.06 8.32 -46.28
CA TYR A 124 20.70 7.26 -45.49
C TYR A 124 19.78 6.06 -45.26
N ALA A 125 18.46 6.24 -45.16
CA ALA A 125 17.50 5.16 -44.95
C ALA A 125 17.31 4.25 -46.19
N GLY A 126 17.16 2.94 -45.94
CA GLY A 126 17.07 1.92 -46.97
C GLY A 126 18.43 1.51 -47.57
N HIS A 127 19.49 1.67 -46.77
CA HIS A 127 20.86 1.24 -47.07
C HIS A 127 21.42 0.37 -45.94
N TRP A 128 22.33 -0.55 -46.27
CA TRP A 128 23.09 -1.35 -45.31
C TRP A 128 24.60 -1.08 -45.44
N TYR A 129 25.36 -1.43 -44.40
CA TYR A 129 26.81 -1.31 -44.36
C TYR A 129 27.42 -2.48 -43.58
N ILE A 130 28.72 -2.70 -43.78
CA ILE A 130 29.54 -3.61 -42.98
C ILE A 130 30.85 -2.91 -42.62
N LYS A 131 31.25 -2.95 -41.34
CA LYS A 131 32.48 -2.29 -40.86
C LYS A 131 33.10 -3.01 -39.67
N ARG A 132 34.33 -2.66 -39.33
CA ARG A 132 34.91 -3.02 -38.03
C ARG A 132 34.29 -2.16 -36.92
N ALA A 133 33.74 -2.80 -35.89
CA ALA A 133 33.21 -2.15 -34.70
C ALA A 133 34.34 -1.42 -33.93
N GLY A 134 34.01 -0.29 -33.31
CA GLY A 134 34.97 0.57 -32.59
C GLY A 134 35.91 1.40 -33.49
N ILE A 135 36.26 0.93 -34.70
CA ILE A 135 37.21 1.63 -35.60
C ILE A 135 36.47 2.49 -36.63
N GLY A 136 35.94 3.63 -36.14
CA GLY A 136 35.43 4.73 -36.96
C GLY A 136 34.28 4.36 -37.92
N THR A 137 34.42 4.83 -39.16
CA THR A 137 33.47 4.65 -40.28
C THR A 137 34.12 3.94 -41.48
N GLN A 138 35.23 3.22 -41.27
CA GLN A 138 35.90 2.49 -42.35
C GLN A 138 35.12 1.21 -42.68
N THR A 139 34.74 1.08 -43.95
CA THR A 139 34.09 -0.12 -44.49
C THR A 139 35.02 -1.34 -44.33
N TYR A 140 34.43 -2.46 -43.91
CA TYR A 140 35.13 -3.73 -43.72
C TYR A 140 35.63 -4.27 -45.06
N ASP A 141 36.83 -4.83 -45.03
CA ASP A 141 37.48 -5.46 -46.19
C ASP A 141 37.89 -6.88 -45.77
N PRO A 142 37.32 -7.92 -46.39
CA PRO A 142 37.49 -9.29 -45.93
C PRO A 142 38.89 -9.85 -46.11
N GLU A 143 39.79 -9.21 -46.87
CA GLU A 143 41.20 -9.61 -46.98
C GLU A 143 42.09 -8.79 -46.03
N ARG A 144 41.86 -7.47 -45.94
CA ARG A 144 42.62 -6.57 -45.06
C ARG A 144 42.36 -6.82 -43.58
N ASP A 145 41.11 -7.11 -43.22
CA ASP A 145 40.66 -7.21 -41.83
C ASP A 145 40.62 -8.65 -41.31
N LYS A 146 41.27 -9.62 -42.00
CA LYS A 146 41.42 -11.00 -41.52
C LYS A 146 42.19 -11.02 -40.19
N PRO A 147 41.83 -11.88 -39.22
CA PRO A 147 42.57 -11.98 -37.96
C PRO A 147 43.96 -12.61 -38.16
N ASP A 148 45.02 -11.89 -37.81
CA ASP A 148 46.39 -12.41 -37.77
C ASP A 148 46.69 -13.04 -36.39
N ALA A 149 47.15 -14.29 -36.38
CA ALA A 149 47.53 -15.02 -35.16
C ALA A 149 48.65 -14.32 -34.35
N SER A 150 49.46 -13.47 -34.98
CA SER A 150 50.53 -12.68 -34.36
C SER A 150 50.09 -11.30 -33.82
N GLY A 151 48.83 -10.92 -34.04
CA GLY A 151 48.29 -9.62 -33.62
C GLY A 151 48.26 -9.41 -32.11
N GLY A 152 48.41 -8.14 -31.69
CA GLY A 152 48.28 -7.72 -30.29
C GLY A 152 46.88 -7.98 -29.72
N TYR A 153 46.79 -8.24 -28.41
CA TYR A 153 45.58 -8.75 -27.74
C TYR A 153 44.25 -8.00 -28.02
N SER A 154 44.28 -6.70 -28.34
CA SER A 154 43.10 -5.90 -28.70
C SER A 154 42.63 -6.06 -30.14
N ASP A 155 43.55 -6.41 -31.05
CA ASP A 155 43.35 -6.44 -32.49
C ASP A 155 43.25 -7.86 -33.06
N ARG A 156 43.74 -8.86 -32.31
CA ARG A 156 43.76 -10.30 -32.67
C ARG A 156 42.37 -10.90 -32.98
N TYR A 157 41.29 -10.25 -32.56
CA TYR A 157 39.91 -10.73 -32.69
C TYR A 157 38.94 -9.58 -33.03
N PRO A 158 38.95 -9.07 -34.27
CA PRO A 158 38.14 -7.91 -34.65
C PRO A 158 36.65 -8.25 -34.58
N THR A 159 35.84 -7.34 -34.00
CA THR A 159 34.38 -7.41 -34.07
C THR A 159 33.91 -6.63 -35.29
N ILE A 160 33.06 -7.23 -36.12
CA ILE A 160 32.48 -6.69 -37.34
C ILE A 160 31.02 -6.35 -37.05
N GLU A 161 30.60 -5.15 -37.44
CA GLU A 161 29.23 -4.66 -37.35
C GLU A 161 28.60 -4.67 -38.74
N ILE A 162 27.61 -5.53 -38.95
CA ILE A 162 26.66 -5.43 -40.06
C ILE A 162 25.50 -4.56 -39.56
N GLY A 163 25.10 -3.54 -40.30
CA GLY A 163 23.97 -2.71 -39.90
C GLY A 163 23.21 -2.11 -41.07
N TRP A 164 21.98 -1.70 -40.79
CA TRP A 164 21.07 -1.14 -41.78
C TRP A 164 20.32 0.07 -41.23
N ASN A 165 20.13 1.04 -42.11
CA ASN A 165 19.53 2.33 -41.81
C ASN A 165 18.02 2.25 -42.09
N ILE A 166 17.22 2.30 -41.04
CA ILE A 166 15.75 2.37 -41.13
C ILE A 166 15.30 3.83 -41.24
N PRO A 167 14.10 4.12 -41.78
CA PRO A 167 13.48 5.44 -41.66
C PRO A 167 13.35 5.87 -40.19
N VAL A 168 13.32 7.17 -39.91
CA VAL A 168 13.26 7.72 -38.53
C VAL A 168 12.01 7.22 -37.81
N THR A 169 12.20 6.30 -36.87
CA THR A 169 11.13 5.53 -36.21
C THR A 169 11.07 5.88 -34.73
N GLU A 170 9.96 6.42 -34.24
CA GLU A 170 9.76 6.68 -32.80
C GLU A 170 9.55 5.38 -32.02
N ASN A 171 8.70 4.49 -32.54
CA ASN A 171 8.42 3.14 -32.04
C ASN A 171 7.86 2.26 -33.16
N ALA A 172 7.96 0.94 -33.02
CA ALA A 172 7.34 -0.06 -33.89
C ALA A 172 7.07 -1.34 -33.07
N ASP A 173 5.85 -1.88 -33.14
CA ASP A 173 5.52 -3.11 -32.40
C ASP A 173 6.10 -4.37 -33.08
N SER A 174 6.29 -4.29 -34.41
CA SER A 174 6.89 -5.31 -35.28
C SER A 174 7.54 -4.61 -36.48
N MET A 175 8.68 -5.11 -36.93
CA MET A 175 9.45 -4.60 -38.07
C MET A 175 10.39 -5.71 -38.55
N GLY A 176 10.14 -6.25 -39.74
CA GLY A 176 10.80 -7.45 -40.23
C GLY A 176 11.93 -7.18 -41.20
N PHE A 177 12.98 -8.01 -41.15
CA PHE A 177 14.10 -8.00 -42.10
C PHE A 177 14.55 -9.42 -42.44
N ASP A 178 14.87 -9.65 -43.72
CA ASP A 178 15.73 -10.75 -44.16
C ASP A 178 17.18 -10.21 -44.23
N ILE A 179 18.11 -10.88 -43.55
CA ILE A 179 19.56 -10.65 -43.67
C ILE A 179 20.18 -11.93 -44.25
N THR A 180 20.98 -11.82 -45.30
CA THR A 180 21.79 -12.94 -45.81
C THR A 180 23.26 -12.60 -45.68
N MET A 181 24.10 -13.56 -45.29
CA MET A 181 25.54 -13.43 -45.15
C MET A 181 26.23 -14.80 -45.28
N THR A 182 27.50 -14.81 -45.67
CA THR A 182 28.36 -16.01 -45.64
C THR A 182 29.42 -15.83 -44.57
N PHE A 183 29.53 -16.80 -43.66
CA PHE A 183 30.58 -16.89 -42.67
C PHE A 183 31.68 -17.83 -43.20
N GLU A 184 32.90 -17.33 -43.32
CA GLU A 184 34.01 -18.06 -43.96
C GLU A 184 34.90 -18.77 -42.94
N GLY A 185 35.39 -19.96 -43.30
CA GLY A 185 36.35 -20.74 -42.51
C GLY A 185 35.81 -21.27 -41.18
N VAL A 186 34.51 -21.55 -41.10
CA VAL A 186 33.83 -21.92 -39.85
C VAL A 186 34.10 -23.37 -39.43
N CYS A 187 34.24 -24.29 -40.38
CA CYS A 187 34.57 -25.69 -40.08
C CYS A 187 36.07 -25.93 -39.93
N THR A 188 36.42 -26.84 -39.01
CA THR A 188 37.72 -27.50 -38.91
C THR A 188 37.63 -28.89 -39.52
N ALA A 189 38.55 -29.26 -40.41
CA ALA A 189 38.74 -30.63 -40.86
C ALA A 189 39.76 -31.39 -39.97
N TYR A 190 39.42 -32.63 -39.67
CA TYR A 190 40.25 -33.67 -39.06
C TYR A 190 40.35 -34.87 -40.01
N ASP A 191 41.14 -35.88 -39.64
CA ASP A 191 41.40 -37.05 -40.49
C ASP A 191 40.14 -37.92 -40.73
N ASP A 192 39.09 -37.80 -39.91
CA ASP A 192 37.83 -38.57 -39.96
C ASP A 192 36.54 -37.73 -40.04
N VAL A 193 36.52 -36.50 -39.49
CA VAL A 193 35.36 -35.60 -39.51
C VAL A 193 35.74 -34.15 -39.80
N ALA A 194 34.82 -33.38 -40.37
CA ALA A 194 34.80 -31.93 -40.24
C ALA A 194 33.80 -31.51 -39.15
N ALA A 195 34.13 -30.51 -38.34
CA ALA A 195 33.28 -30.03 -37.24
C ALA A 195 33.26 -28.49 -37.13
N PHE A 196 32.19 -27.95 -36.56
CA PHE A 196 32.07 -26.52 -36.22
C PHE A 196 31.22 -26.29 -34.97
N GLN A 197 31.39 -25.12 -34.34
CA GLN A 197 30.55 -24.56 -33.29
C GLN A 197 30.15 -23.15 -33.72
N TRP A 198 28.87 -22.90 -34.00
CA TRP A 198 28.35 -21.60 -34.43
C TRP A 198 27.52 -20.97 -33.30
N GLU A 199 27.89 -19.76 -32.84
CA GLU A 199 27.19 -18.99 -31.80
C GLU A 199 26.43 -17.80 -32.46
N PRO A 200 25.20 -18.01 -33.01
CA PRO A 200 24.38 -16.92 -33.53
C PRO A 200 24.03 -15.87 -32.48
N ILE A 201 23.99 -16.25 -31.20
CA ILE A 201 23.62 -15.40 -30.07
C ILE A 201 24.65 -15.64 -28.98
N GLY A 202 25.58 -14.69 -28.78
CA GLY A 202 26.56 -14.76 -27.69
C GLY A 202 26.13 -13.97 -26.47
N THR A 203 26.76 -14.21 -25.31
CA THR A 203 26.39 -13.52 -24.04
C THR A 203 26.58 -12.00 -24.08
N ARG A 204 27.20 -11.46 -25.13
CA ARG A 204 27.32 -10.02 -25.38
C ARG A 204 26.03 -9.41 -25.93
N ASN A 205 25.06 -10.22 -26.30
CA ASN A 205 23.75 -9.78 -26.74
C ASN A 205 22.95 -9.18 -25.55
N THR A 206 22.57 -7.93 -25.66
CA THR A 206 21.72 -7.22 -24.69
C THR A 206 20.24 -7.14 -25.10
N VAL A 207 19.91 -7.57 -26.31
CA VAL A 207 18.54 -7.57 -26.85
C VAL A 207 17.86 -8.91 -26.56
N PRO A 208 16.80 -8.96 -25.74
CA PRO A 208 16.07 -10.20 -25.48
C PRO A 208 15.28 -10.66 -26.72
N ILE A 209 15.10 -11.98 -26.85
CA ILE A 209 14.41 -12.63 -27.99
C ILE A 209 13.29 -13.52 -27.46
N GLY A 210 12.08 -13.33 -27.98
CA GLY A 210 10.90 -14.12 -27.61
C GLY A 210 11.02 -15.59 -28.03
N GLU A 211 11.31 -15.82 -29.30
CA GLU A 211 11.48 -17.15 -29.90
C GLU A 211 12.61 -17.14 -30.93
N VAL A 212 13.43 -18.18 -30.92
CA VAL A 212 14.45 -18.46 -31.93
C VAL A 212 14.10 -19.80 -32.55
N THR A 213 14.10 -19.87 -33.88
CA THR A 213 14.04 -21.10 -34.65
C THR A 213 15.24 -21.16 -35.59
N GLY A 214 15.59 -22.36 -36.03
CA GLY A 214 16.51 -22.48 -37.15
C GLY A 214 16.54 -23.86 -37.77
N THR A 215 16.99 -23.89 -39.01
CA THR A 215 17.19 -25.07 -39.84
C THR A 215 18.60 -25.05 -40.40
N VAL A 216 19.37 -26.11 -40.16
CA VAL A 216 20.74 -26.29 -40.68
C VAL A 216 20.73 -27.45 -41.67
N THR A 217 20.94 -27.15 -42.95
CA THR A 217 21.07 -28.12 -44.03
C THR A 217 22.54 -28.43 -44.33
N PHE A 218 22.81 -29.66 -44.73
CA PHE A 218 24.17 -30.17 -44.99
C PHE A 218 24.32 -30.62 -46.47
N PRO A 219 25.55 -30.79 -46.99
CA PRO A 219 25.77 -31.22 -48.37
C PRO A 219 25.20 -32.60 -48.71
N ASP A 220 24.90 -32.84 -49.99
CA ASP A 220 24.42 -34.14 -50.48
C ASP A 220 25.37 -35.29 -50.06
N GLY A 221 24.82 -36.32 -49.43
CA GLY A 221 25.54 -37.48 -48.90
C GLY A 221 25.66 -37.51 -47.37
N VAL A 222 25.33 -36.40 -46.69
CA VAL A 222 25.12 -36.39 -45.24
C VAL A 222 23.82 -37.10 -44.87
N THR A 223 23.82 -37.73 -43.69
CA THR A 223 22.71 -38.44 -43.05
C THR A 223 22.90 -38.43 -41.53
N THR A 224 21.90 -38.86 -40.76
CA THR A 224 22.02 -39.06 -39.30
C THR A 224 23.01 -40.15 -38.85
N LYS A 225 23.64 -40.90 -39.77
CA LYS A 225 24.65 -41.94 -39.45
C LYS A 225 26.09 -41.41 -39.51
N ASN A 226 26.35 -40.53 -40.47
CA ASN A 226 27.67 -39.95 -40.77
C ASN A 226 27.75 -38.47 -40.35
N SER A 227 26.88 -38.03 -39.44
CA SER A 227 26.96 -36.70 -38.82
C SER A 227 26.26 -36.67 -37.45
N ALA A 228 26.70 -35.79 -36.56
CA ALA A 228 26.05 -35.51 -35.28
C ALA A 228 25.89 -34.00 -35.06
N THR A 229 24.97 -33.62 -34.18
CA THR A 229 24.68 -32.21 -33.89
C THR A 229 24.16 -32.06 -32.47
N TRP A 230 24.61 -31.01 -31.79
CA TRP A 230 24.23 -30.66 -30.42
C TRP A 230 23.79 -29.20 -30.39
N LEU A 231 22.73 -28.91 -29.64
CA LEU A 231 22.29 -27.55 -29.33
C LEU A 231 22.78 -27.18 -27.93
N HIS A 232 23.35 -26.00 -27.79
CA HIS A 232 23.77 -25.42 -26.52
C HIS A 232 22.90 -24.21 -26.25
N PHE A 233 22.26 -24.15 -25.08
CA PHE A 233 21.41 -23.03 -24.69
C PHE A 233 21.36 -22.93 -23.17
N GLU A 234 21.50 -21.70 -22.65
CA GLU A 234 21.48 -21.44 -21.21
C GLU A 234 20.05 -21.47 -20.62
N GLY A 235 19.04 -21.14 -21.43
CA GLY A 235 17.64 -21.12 -21.00
C GLY A 235 17.03 -22.52 -20.79
N ALA A 236 15.82 -22.54 -20.25
CA ALA A 236 15.12 -23.77 -19.87
C ALA A 236 14.36 -24.44 -21.03
N ASP A 237 14.01 -23.67 -22.07
CA ASP A 237 13.06 -24.04 -23.11
C ASP A 237 13.75 -24.06 -24.49
N SER A 238 14.34 -25.19 -24.85
CA SER A 238 14.92 -25.43 -26.19
C SER A 238 14.69 -26.85 -26.68
N GLN A 239 14.68 -27.04 -27.99
CA GLN A 239 14.51 -28.33 -28.66
C GLN A 239 15.44 -28.44 -29.87
N ILE A 240 15.84 -29.68 -30.19
CA ILE A 240 16.57 -30.03 -31.41
C ILE A 240 16.03 -31.36 -31.97
N THR A 241 15.77 -31.39 -33.27
CA THR A 241 15.30 -32.56 -34.03
C THR A 241 16.10 -32.70 -35.31
N ARG A 242 16.16 -33.90 -35.89
CA ARG A 242 16.91 -34.17 -37.12
C ARG A 242 16.14 -35.04 -38.10
N ASP A 243 16.16 -34.65 -39.36
CA ASP A 243 15.59 -35.39 -40.48
C ASP A 243 16.57 -36.44 -41.05
N LYS A 244 16.11 -37.28 -41.98
CA LYS A 244 16.84 -38.50 -42.41
C LYS A 244 18.10 -38.22 -43.23
N ASP A 245 18.09 -37.11 -43.95
CA ASP A 245 19.21 -36.44 -44.63
C ASP A 245 20.23 -35.81 -43.65
N GLY A 246 19.94 -35.83 -42.35
CA GLY A 246 20.77 -35.19 -41.33
C GLY A 246 20.49 -33.71 -41.12
N THR A 247 19.57 -33.10 -41.88
CA THR A 247 19.11 -31.72 -41.66
C THR A 247 18.64 -31.56 -40.22
N VAL A 248 19.02 -30.45 -39.58
CA VAL A 248 18.75 -30.17 -38.17
C VAL A 248 17.72 -29.07 -38.08
N HIS A 249 16.70 -29.24 -37.26
CA HIS A 249 15.83 -28.14 -36.82
C HIS A 249 16.02 -27.91 -35.34
N PHE A 250 16.14 -26.64 -34.93
CA PHE A 250 16.26 -26.25 -33.53
C PHE A 250 15.29 -25.12 -33.18
N SER A 251 14.96 -25.01 -31.89
CA SER A 251 14.26 -23.85 -31.35
C SER A 251 14.66 -23.55 -29.90
N ALA A 252 14.52 -22.29 -29.50
CA ALA A 252 14.71 -21.82 -28.13
C ALA A 252 13.72 -20.69 -27.84
N LYS A 253 13.29 -20.53 -26.58
CA LYS A 253 12.32 -19.49 -26.17
C LYS A 253 12.82 -18.69 -24.97
N ASN A 254 12.34 -17.46 -24.87
CA ASN A 254 12.64 -16.54 -23.76
C ASN A 254 14.16 -16.32 -23.55
N VAL A 255 14.87 -16.03 -24.64
CA VAL A 255 16.30 -15.72 -24.61
C VAL A 255 16.48 -14.35 -23.94
N LYS A 256 17.08 -14.33 -22.76
CA LYS A 256 17.32 -13.10 -22.00
C LYS A 256 18.60 -12.42 -22.45
N SER A 257 18.69 -11.11 -22.23
CA SER A 257 19.96 -10.36 -22.29
C SER A 257 21.03 -11.11 -21.49
N GLY A 258 22.18 -11.38 -22.12
CA GLY A 258 23.30 -12.12 -21.52
C GLY A 258 23.30 -13.63 -21.76
N MET A 259 22.22 -14.24 -22.24
CA MET A 259 22.21 -15.66 -22.60
C MET A 259 22.91 -15.91 -23.94
N TYR A 260 23.44 -17.13 -24.11
CA TYR A 260 24.01 -17.63 -25.36
C TYR A 260 23.22 -18.81 -25.95
N LEU A 261 23.38 -19.03 -27.26
CA LEU A 261 22.90 -20.19 -28.00
C LEU A 261 23.95 -20.59 -29.05
N ASP A 262 24.41 -21.84 -29.02
CA ASP A 262 25.31 -22.42 -30.03
C ASP A 262 24.68 -23.64 -30.70
N VAL A 263 25.07 -23.87 -31.95
CA VAL A 263 24.92 -25.16 -32.63
C VAL A 263 26.30 -25.74 -32.91
N VAL A 264 26.60 -26.90 -32.31
CA VAL A 264 27.80 -27.69 -32.61
C VAL A 264 27.41 -28.80 -33.58
N ALA A 265 28.11 -28.95 -34.70
CA ALA A 265 27.89 -30.03 -35.65
C ALA A 265 29.20 -30.70 -36.05
N MET A 266 29.13 -32.00 -36.36
CA MET A 266 30.20 -32.74 -37.03
C MET A 266 29.65 -33.59 -38.17
N VAL A 267 30.44 -33.74 -39.22
CA VAL A 267 30.13 -34.46 -40.46
C VAL A 267 31.35 -35.30 -40.84
N ASP A 268 31.13 -36.51 -41.33
CA ASP A 268 32.16 -37.37 -41.95
C ASP A 268 32.96 -36.60 -43.02
N ALA A 269 34.29 -36.62 -42.89
CA ALA A 269 35.19 -35.83 -43.73
C ALA A 269 35.01 -36.11 -45.23
N ALA A 270 34.58 -37.32 -45.62
CA ALA A 270 34.35 -37.68 -47.02
C ALA A 270 33.15 -36.97 -47.68
N GLN A 271 32.36 -36.19 -46.92
CA GLN A 271 31.28 -35.35 -47.46
C GLN A 271 31.71 -33.90 -47.74
N MET A 272 32.89 -33.52 -47.26
CA MET A 272 33.45 -32.16 -47.37
C MET A 272 34.64 -32.15 -48.34
N ASN A 273 34.95 -31.01 -48.94
CA ASN A 273 36.11 -30.82 -49.80
C ASN A 273 36.60 -29.37 -49.73
N ASP A 274 37.92 -29.18 -49.79
CA ASP A 274 38.55 -27.85 -49.78
C ASP A 274 38.24 -27.01 -48.52
N VAL A 275 38.10 -27.68 -47.36
CA VAL A 275 37.94 -27.03 -46.06
C VAL A 275 39.20 -26.25 -45.70
N SER A 276 39.06 -24.94 -45.52
CA SER A 276 40.21 -24.00 -45.39
C SER A 276 41.09 -24.21 -44.14
N ARG A 277 40.60 -24.96 -43.15
CA ARG A 277 41.27 -25.21 -41.86
C ARG A 277 41.37 -26.71 -41.63
N HIS A 278 42.57 -27.19 -41.34
CA HIS A 278 42.84 -28.60 -41.04
C HIS A 278 43.69 -28.73 -39.77
N GLU A 279 43.26 -29.54 -38.81
CA GLU A 279 44.03 -29.89 -37.61
C GLU A 279 44.55 -31.33 -37.71
N PRO A 280 45.87 -31.56 -37.82
CA PRO A 280 46.44 -32.90 -37.93
C PRO A 280 46.47 -33.60 -36.57
N GLY A 281 45.87 -34.79 -36.42
CA GLY A 281 45.80 -35.42 -35.09
C GLY A 281 45.25 -36.85 -34.97
N GLY A 282 44.79 -37.50 -36.04
CA GLY A 282 44.07 -38.77 -35.99
C GLY A 282 42.55 -38.61 -35.81
N GLU A 283 41.87 -39.72 -35.50
CA GLU A 283 40.41 -39.78 -35.37
C GLU A 283 39.89 -38.88 -34.23
N HIS A 284 39.06 -37.89 -34.56
CA HIS A 284 38.50 -36.91 -33.63
C HIS A 284 37.05 -37.22 -33.23
N ARG A 285 36.31 -37.98 -34.05
CA ARG A 285 34.86 -38.20 -33.95
C ARG A 285 34.38 -38.70 -32.59
N GLU A 286 35.05 -39.71 -32.02
CA GLU A 286 34.65 -40.28 -30.72
C GLU A 286 35.01 -39.35 -29.56
N GLY A 287 36.15 -38.65 -29.63
CA GLY A 287 36.55 -37.64 -28.65
C GLY A 287 35.54 -36.49 -28.56
N LEU A 288 35.06 -36.00 -29.71
CA LEU A 288 34.02 -34.96 -29.77
C LEU A 288 32.69 -35.46 -29.19
N ILE A 289 32.20 -36.65 -29.60
CA ILE A 289 30.96 -37.22 -29.04
C ILE A 289 31.02 -37.31 -27.49
N VAL A 290 32.14 -37.79 -26.96
CA VAL A 290 32.33 -37.97 -25.51
C VAL A 290 32.38 -36.60 -24.79
N SER A 291 33.04 -35.60 -25.37
CA SER A 291 33.12 -34.26 -24.77
C SER A 291 31.74 -33.56 -24.77
N GLU A 292 30.98 -33.65 -25.86
CA GLU A 292 29.64 -33.06 -25.96
C GLU A 292 28.62 -33.75 -25.04
N GLN A 293 28.67 -35.08 -24.93
CA GLN A 293 27.85 -35.80 -23.96
C GLN A 293 28.21 -35.36 -22.52
N ALA A 294 29.50 -35.20 -22.21
CA ALA A 294 29.94 -34.74 -20.89
C ALA A 294 29.49 -33.30 -20.57
N LYS A 295 29.49 -32.38 -21.55
CA LYS A 295 28.90 -31.04 -21.42
C LYS A 295 27.40 -31.11 -21.12
N ALA A 296 26.63 -31.83 -21.92
CA ALA A 296 25.18 -31.97 -21.78
C ALA A 296 24.79 -32.54 -20.40
N ASP A 297 25.48 -33.60 -19.99
CA ASP A 297 25.42 -34.19 -18.65
C ASP A 297 25.70 -33.17 -17.53
N SER A 298 26.73 -32.32 -17.72
CA SER A 298 27.10 -31.30 -16.74
C SER A 298 26.01 -30.23 -16.59
N TRP A 299 25.38 -29.80 -17.67
CA TRP A 299 24.31 -28.79 -17.64
C TRP A 299 22.98 -29.35 -17.13
N ALA A 300 22.68 -30.62 -17.39
CA ALA A 300 21.57 -31.31 -16.71
C ALA A 300 21.75 -31.24 -15.19
N ARG A 301 22.95 -31.62 -14.69
CA ARG A 301 23.29 -31.54 -13.26
C ARG A 301 23.21 -30.12 -12.68
N HIS A 302 23.65 -29.09 -13.43
CA HIS A 302 23.56 -27.68 -13.00
C HIS A 302 22.11 -27.17 -12.96
N ARG A 303 21.31 -27.41 -14.01
CA ARG A 303 19.89 -27.01 -14.03
C ARG A 303 19.10 -27.70 -12.92
N ASP A 304 19.38 -28.98 -12.66
CA ASP A 304 18.76 -29.69 -11.53
C ASP A 304 19.25 -29.18 -10.18
N ALA A 305 20.51 -28.75 -10.04
CA ALA A 305 21.00 -28.11 -8.82
C ALA A 305 20.28 -26.77 -8.56
N GLN A 306 20.21 -25.88 -9.55
CA GLN A 306 19.50 -24.60 -9.47
C GLN A 306 18.00 -24.78 -9.17
N ARG A 307 17.33 -25.73 -9.86
CA ARG A 307 15.91 -26.05 -9.60
C ARG A 307 15.68 -26.58 -8.19
N ARG A 308 16.52 -27.50 -7.70
CA ARG A 308 16.46 -28.01 -6.31
C ARG A 308 16.74 -26.92 -5.29
N GLU A 309 17.69 -26.03 -5.56
CA GLU A 309 17.99 -24.90 -4.68
C GLU A 309 16.83 -23.91 -4.60
N LEU A 310 16.25 -23.50 -5.73
CA LEU A 310 15.09 -22.61 -5.76
C LEU A 310 13.90 -23.21 -5.00
N VAL A 311 13.62 -24.51 -5.22
CA VAL A 311 12.57 -25.23 -4.50
C VAL A 311 12.87 -25.32 -3.00
N MET A 312 14.13 -25.58 -2.61
CA MET A 312 14.54 -25.63 -1.20
C MET A 312 14.39 -24.27 -0.52
N ARG A 313 14.87 -23.19 -1.14
CA ARG A 313 14.70 -21.80 -0.67
C ARG A 313 13.22 -21.47 -0.51
N ALA A 314 12.39 -21.77 -1.51
CA ALA A 314 10.95 -21.53 -1.47
C ALA A 314 10.24 -22.34 -0.38
N CYS A 315 10.60 -23.61 -0.17
CA CYS A 315 10.04 -24.43 0.90
C CYS A 315 10.42 -23.94 2.30
N ILE A 316 11.66 -23.49 2.50
CA ILE A 316 12.13 -22.90 3.77
C ILE A 316 11.35 -21.60 4.04
N ILE A 317 11.24 -20.72 3.04
CA ILE A 317 10.51 -19.45 3.15
C ILE A 317 9.02 -19.71 3.43
N ALA A 318 8.36 -20.61 2.69
CA ALA A 318 6.97 -20.99 2.96
C ALA A 318 6.77 -21.55 4.38
N THR A 319 7.69 -22.40 4.87
CA THR A 319 7.64 -22.96 6.22
C THR A 319 7.78 -21.88 7.29
N ILE A 320 8.72 -20.94 7.14
CA ILE A 320 8.88 -19.80 8.05
C ILE A 320 7.64 -18.91 8.03
N GLY A 321 7.07 -18.64 6.85
CA GLY A 321 5.83 -17.86 6.70
C GLY A 321 4.64 -18.50 7.41
N ILE A 322 4.48 -19.82 7.30
CA ILE A 322 3.45 -20.59 8.02
C ILE A 322 3.66 -20.50 9.54
N ILE A 323 4.90 -20.68 10.02
CA ILE A 323 5.24 -20.57 11.45
C ILE A 323 4.94 -19.16 11.97
N LEU A 324 5.27 -18.12 11.22
CA LEU A 324 4.95 -16.72 11.55
C LEU A 324 3.44 -16.49 11.61
N CYS A 325 2.66 -16.99 10.64
CA CYS A 325 1.20 -16.89 10.67
C CYS A 325 0.59 -17.59 11.90
N VAL A 326 1.06 -18.79 12.23
CA VAL A 326 0.62 -19.52 13.44
C VAL A 326 1.00 -18.77 14.71
N ALA A 327 2.22 -18.23 14.79
CA ALA A 327 2.67 -17.41 15.92
C ALA A 327 1.85 -16.12 16.08
N MET A 328 1.54 -15.42 14.98
CA MET A 328 0.65 -14.26 14.97
C MET A 328 -0.74 -14.59 15.48
N LEU A 329 -1.37 -15.65 14.97
CA LEU A 329 -2.69 -16.09 15.40
C LEU A 329 -2.71 -16.55 16.86
N ALA A 330 -1.64 -17.19 17.34
CA ALA A 330 -1.46 -17.53 18.75
C ALA A 330 -1.29 -16.29 19.65
N CYS A 331 -0.49 -15.30 19.23
CA CYS A 331 -0.37 -14.02 19.92
C CYS A 331 -1.70 -13.25 19.94
N LEU A 332 -2.43 -13.20 18.83
CA LEU A 332 -3.74 -12.56 18.73
C LEU A 332 -4.78 -13.26 19.63
N ARG A 333 -4.83 -14.60 19.63
CA ARG A 333 -5.69 -15.37 20.55
C ARG A 333 -5.34 -15.10 22.01
N GLY A 334 -4.05 -15.11 22.36
CA GLY A 334 -3.57 -14.78 23.69
C GLY A 334 -3.89 -13.34 24.11
N ASN A 335 -3.86 -12.40 23.17
CA ASN A 335 -4.26 -11.00 23.36
C ASN A 335 -5.76 -10.89 23.64
N MET A 336 -6.62 -11.51 22.81
CA MET A 336 -8.07 -11.54 23.00
C MET A 336 -8.46 -12.18 24.34
N CYS A 337 -7.82 -13.27 24.76
CA CYS A 337 -8.04 -13.85 26.09
C CYS A 337 -7.64 -12.89 27.23
N LYS A 338 -6.45 -12.26 27.15
CA LYS A 338 -5.93 -11.33 28.18
C LYS A 338 -6.64 -9.98 28.24
N THR A 339 -7.43 -9.63 27.23
CA THR A 339 -8.20 -8.39 27.15
C THR A 339 -9.72 -8.62 27.20
N SER A 340 -10.14 -9.83 27.55
CA SER A 340 -11.53 -10.15 27.88
C SER A 340 -11.71 -10.13 29.39
N PHE A 341 -12.69 -9.36 29.88
CA PHE A 341 -13.12 -9.36 31.28
C PHE A 341 -14.38 -10.25 31.43
N PRO A 342 -14.62 -10.85 32.61
CA PRO A 342 -15.85 -11.60 32.84
C PRO A 342 -17.02 -10.61 32.85
N LYS A 343 -18.13 -10.98 32.23
CA LYS A 343 -19.39 -10.21 32.30
C LYS A 343 -20.23 -10.76 33.43
N ASP A 344 -20.70 -9.90 34.33
CA ASP A 344 -21.75 -10.27 35.28
C ASP A 344 -23.01 -10.69 34.50
N THR A 345 -23.77 -11.65 35.02
CA THR A 345 -25.05 -12.03 34.43
C THR A 345 -26.16 -11.09 34.90
N ALA A 346 -26.09 -10.61 36.14
CA ALA A 346 -27.08 -9.73 36.74
C ALA A 346 -26.99 -8.27 36.23
N TYR A 347 -28.06 -7.50 36.47
CA TYR A 347 -28.06 -6.05 36.33
C TYR A 347 -27.64 -5.39 37.63
N ARG A 348 -26.78 -4.37 37.55
CA ARG A 348 -26.44 -3.51 38.68
C ARG A 348 -27.21 -2.20 38.57
N ARG A 349 -27.93 -1.84 39.63
CA ARG A 349 -28.74 -0.61 39.71
C ARG A 349 -27.99 0.58 40.35
N GLU A 350 -26.96 0.29 41.13
CA GLU A 350 -26.04 1.27 41.71
C GLU A 350 -25.03 1.75 40.65
N PRO A 351 -24.68 3.05 40.61
CA PRO A 351 -23.54 3.54 39.86
C PRO A 351 -22.22 2.82 40.24
N PRO A 352 -21.20 2.83 39.34
CA PRO A 352 -19.89 2.29 39.65
C PRO A 352 -19.16 3.15 40.70
N ASP A 353 -18.22 2.53 41.44
CA ASP A 353 -17.27 3.21 42.33
C ASP A 353 -16.13 3.84 41.50
N LEU A 354 -16.50 4.82 40.66
CA LEU A 354 -15.65 5.54 39.69
C LEU A 354 -16.24 6.94 39.49
N THR A 355 -15.40 7.97 39.39
CA THR A 355 -15.83 9.31 38.97
C THR A 355 -16.38 9.30 37.52
N PRO A 356 -17.17 10.31 37.10
CA PRO A 356 -17.78 10.34 35.77
C PRO A 356 -16.73 10.29 34.63
N ASN A 357 -15.62 11.01 34.77
CA ASN A 357 -14.45 10.93 33.90
C ASN A 357 -13.86 9.50 33.84
N ASN A 358 -13.61 8.87 34.99
CA ASN A 358 -13.05 7.52 35.05
C ASN A 358 -14.00 6.46 34.47
N ALA A 359 -15.31 6.60 34.67
CA ALA A 359 -16.32 5.76 34.04
C ALA A 359 -16.32 5.92 32.51
N ALA A 360 -16.17 7.15 32.00
CA ALA A 360 -16.09 7.42 30.56
C ALA A 360 -14.82 6.82 29.93
N ARG A 361 -13.66 7.00 30.57
CA ARG A 361 -12.37 6.46 30.12
C ARG A 361 -12.32 4.92 30.20
N LEU A 362 -12.92 4.31 31.22
CA LEU A 362 -13.05 2.84 31.29
C LEU A 362 -14.02 2.30 30.22
N ASN A 363 -15.16 2.96 30.00
CA ASN A 363 -16.10 2.61 28.94
C ASN A 363 -15.46 2.72 27.54
N ALA A 364 -14.66 3.77 27.29
CA ALA A 364 -13.91 3.93 26.06
C ALA A 364 -12.88 2.80 25.82
N LEU A 365 -12.17 2.36 26.87
CA LEU A 365 -11.25 1.23 26.82
C LEU A 365 -11.97 -0.11 26.52
N ILE A 366 -13.24 -0.24 26.95
CA ILE A 366 -14.09 -1.40 26.67
C ILE A 366 -14.63 -1.37 25.23
N GLU A 367 -15.12 -0.21 24.76
CA GLU A 367 -15.76 -0.05 23.44
C GLU A 367 -14.79 0.21 22.27
N HIS A 368 -13.53 0.58 22.54
CA HIS A 368 -12.52 0.99 21.54
C HIS A 368 -12.90 2.30 20.82
N CYS A 369 -13.35 3.28 21.61
CA CYS A 369 -13.58 4.66 21.19
C CYS A 369 -12.26 5.34 20.77
N THR A 370 -12.35 6.41 19.97
CA THR A 370 -11.19 7.28 19.71
C THR A 370 -10.89 8.17 20.93
N SER A 371 -9.70 8.76 21.01
CA SER A 371 -9.36 9.70 22.08
C SER A 371 -10.33 10.88 22.14
N SER A 372 -10.74 11.43 20.99
CA SER A 372 -11.74 12.51 20.93
C SER A 372 -13.12 12.06 21.46
N GLN A 373 -13.60 10.86 21.07
CA GLN A 373 -14.83 10.29 21.63
C GLN A 373 -14.74 9.99 23.13
N THR A 374 -13.54 9.70 23.63
CA THR A 374 -13.27 9.46 25.05
C THR A 374 -13.32 10.75 25.83
N ASN A 375 -12.61 11.78 25.36
CA ASN A 375 -12.56 13.11 25.96
C ASN A 375 -13.94 13.77 25.94
N ALA A 376 -14.67 13.69 24.81
CA ALA A 376 -16.03 14.19 24.69
C ALA A 376 -16.98 13.59 25.76
N ARG A 377 -16.99 12.25 25.91
CA ARG A 377 -17.80 11.56 26.92
C ARG A 377 -17.38 11.91 28.36
N ALA A 378 -16.08 12.04 28.61
CA ALA A 378 -15.56 12.43 29.92
C ALA A 378 -15.96 13.86 30.29
N LEU A 379 -15.85 14.81 29.35
CA LEU A 379 -16.25 16.20 29.52
C LEU A 379 -17.77 16.34 29.72
N SER A 380 -18.61 15.70 28.87
CA SER A 380 -20.07 15.68 29.09
C SER A 380 -20.43 15.16 30.47
N ALA A 381 -19.84 14.04 30.90
CA ALA A 381 -20.17 13.41 32.17
C ALA A 381 -19.74 14.27 33.37
N THR A 382 -18.53 14.82 33.34
CA THR A 382 -18.00 15.68 34.41
C THR A 382 -18.79 16.99 34.50
N MET A 383 -19.13 17.60 33.36
CA MET A 383 -19.91 18.85 33.32
C MET A 383 -21.37 18.64 33.78
N LEU A 384 -22.02 17.53 33.41
CA LEU A 384 -23.33 17.18 33.95
C LEU A 384 -23.26 16.88 35.45
N SER A 385 -22.13 16.39 35.97
CA SER A 385 -21.93 16.16 37.40
C SER A 385 -21.80 17.47 38.18
N LEU A 386 -21.06 18.45 37.65
CA LEU A 386 -21.03 19.82 38.18
C LEU A 386 -22.44 20.45 38.20
N ALA A 387 -23.25 20.21 37.18
CA ALA A 387 -24.63 20.71 37.12
C ALA A 387 -25.56 19.99 38.12
N SER A 388 -25.44 18.65 38.25
CA SER A 388 -26.17 17.85 39.24
C SER A 388 -25.83 18.24 40.68
N LYS A 389 -24.59 18.69 40.93
CA LYS A 389 -24.13 19.21 42.23
C LYS A 389 -24.42 20.70 42.45
N HIS A 390 -25.00 21.38 41.47
CA HIS A 390 -25.30 22.82 41.48
C HIS A 390 -24.06 23.72 41.62
N ALA A 391 -22.91 23.29 41.10
CA ALA A 391 -21.73 24.14 40.90
C ALA A 391 -21.89 25.05 39.67
N ILE A 392 -22.60 24.56 38.65
CA ILE A 392 -22.98 25.29 37.44
C ILE A 392 -24.46 25.04 37.13
N ARG A 393 -25.06 25.92 36.31
CA ARG A 393 -26.37 25.72 35.68
C ARG A 393 -26.17 25.73 34.17
N ILE A 394 -26.75 24.75 33.48
CA ILE A 394 -26.68 24.67 32.02
C ILE A 394 -28.05 25.05 31.47
N LEU A 395 -28.08 26.03 30.56
CA LEU A 395 -29.30 26.67 30.07
C LEU A 395 -29.45 26.56 28.54
N PRO A 396 -30.68 26.43 28.04
CA PRO A 396 -30.95 26.35 26.61
C PRO A 396 -30.77 27.72 25.95
N GLY A 397 -29.96 27.79 24.89
CA GLY A 397 -29.81 29.01 24.10
C GLY A 397 -28.46 29.71 24.24
N ALA A 398 -28.28 30.77 23.44
CA ALA A 398 -27.09 31.62 23.45
C ALA A 398 -27.09 32.60 24.65
N ALA A 399 -25.91 33.03 25.11
CA ALA A 399 -25.79 33.81 26.34
C ALA A 399 -26.42 35.22 26.23
N GLU A 400 -26.41 35.81 25.03
CA GLU A 400 -27.09 37.08 24.69
C GLU A 400 -28.60 37.07 25.02
N SER A 401 -29.22 35.89 25.07
CA SER A 401 -30.63 35.70 25.45
C SER A 401 -30.92 36.03 26.91
N TYR A 402 -29.89 36.05 27.74
CA TYR A 402 -29.94 36.22 29.19
C TYR A 402 -29.41 37.59 29.66
N ASP A 403 -28.99 38.46 28.74
CA ASP A 403 -28.46 39.79 29.05
C ASP A 403 -29.48 40.64 29.83
N GLY A 404 -29.08 41.09 31.03
CA GLY A 404 -29.91 41.88 31.93
C GLY A 404 -30.79 41.08 32.89
N ILE A 405 -30.76 39.74 32.84
CA ILE A 405 -31.37 38.86 33.84
C ILE A 405 -30.33 38.51 34.90
N ASP A 406 -30.68 38.57 36.20
CA ASP A 406 -29.84 37.99 37.26
C ASP A 406 -30.03 36.46 37.30
N VAL A 407 -29.37 35.77 36.38
CA VAL A 407 -29.46 34.30 36.24
C VAL A 407 -28.86 33.57 37.45
N SER A 408 -27.91 34.20 38.14
CA SER A 408 -27.25 33.69 39.35
C SER A 408 -28.11 33.75 40.60
N GLY A 409 -28.96 34.77 40.74
CA GLY A 409 -29.85 34.97 41.88
C GLY A 409 -31.29 34.49 41.69
N ALA A 410 -31.74 34.32 40.44
CA ALA A 410 -33.13 34.00 40.13
C ALA A 410 -33.45 32.50 40.12
N ASP A 411 -34.65 32.21 40.64
CA ASP A 411 -35.43 30.98 40.46
C ASP A 411 -35.57 30.62 38.95
N ARG A 412 -35.55 29.34 38.60
CA ARG A 412 -35.54 28.87 37.20
C ARG A 412 -36.82 29.23 36.45
N ALA A 413 -37.96 29.25 37.14
CA ALA A 413 -39.21 29.74 36.58
C ALA A 413 -39.14 31.26 36.28
N ALA A 414 -38.52 32.04 37.18
CA ALA A 414 -38.29 33.47 37.00
C ALA A 414 -37.30 33.74 35.85
N VAL A 415 -36.18 33.00 35.76
CA VAL A 415 -35.24 33.06 34.63
C VAL A 415 -35.96 32.82 33.31
N LEU A 416 -36.75 31.74 33.20
CA LEU A 416 -37.51 31.41 31.99
C LEU A 416 -38.51 32.53 31.62
N SER A 417 -39.16 33.15 32.60
CA SER A 417 -40.06 34.30 32.38
C SER A 417 -39.36 35.58 31.91
N GLY A 418 -38.05 35.71 32.19
CA GLY A 418 -37.25 36.87 31.85
C GLY A 418 -36.73 36.92 30.41
N VAL A 419 -36.71 35.79 29.68
CA VAL A 419 -36.18 35.64 28.29
C VAL A 419 -37.14 36.25 27.25
N GLY A 420 -37.57 37.49 27.47
CA GLY A 420 -38.63 38.16 26.74
C GLY A 420 -38.20 38.67 25.36
N GLN A 421 -38.77 38.09 24.31
CA GLN A 421 -38.80 38.56 22.91
C GLN A 421 -37.57 38.30 22.01
N SER A 422 -36.42 37.86 22.53
CA SER A 422 -35.33 37.32 21.69
C SER A 422 -35.50 35.81 21.47
N PRO A 423 -35.21 35.27 20.27
CA PRO A 423 -35.19 33.84 20.04
C PRO A 423 -33.95 33.25 20.72
N ALA A 424 -34.12 32.57 21.87
CA ALA A 424 -33.00 32.04 22.63
C ALA A 424 -32.16 30.99 21.87
N VAL A 425 -32.80 30.31 20.91
CA VAL A 425 -32.28 29.15 20.18
C VAL A 425 -32.45 29.37 18.68
N GLU A 426 -31.37 29.22 17.89
CA GLU A 426 -31.50 29.10 16.44
C GLU A 426 -31.99 27.71 16.03
N TYR A 427 -32.84 27.65 14.99
CA TYR A 427 -33.39 26.41 14.45
C TYR A 427 -32.93 26.15 13.03
N SER A 428 -32.49 24.93 12.76
CA SER A 428 -32.25 24.41 11.42
C SER A 428 -33.52 23.73 10.89
N VAL A 429 -33.81 23.89 9.59
CA VAL A 429 -34.99 23.29 8.95
C VAL A 429 -34.54 22.50 7.71
N ASP A 430 -34.31 21.20 7.88
CA ASP A 430 -34.12 20.30 6.75
C ASP A 430 -35.47 19.90 6.13
N ARG A 431 -35.45 19.71 4.82
CA ARG A 431 -36.57 19.25 3.99
C ARG A 431 -36.18 18.06 3.10
N SER A 432 -34.99 17.48 3.31
CA SER A 432 -34.55 16.28 2.61
C SER A 432 -35.49 15.10 2.89
N GLY A 433 -35.69 14.24 1.89
CA GLY A 433 -36.53 13.05 2.02
C GLY A 433 -38.05 13.27 2.20
N GLY A 434 -38.55 14.51 2.16
CA GLY A 434 -40.00 14.79 2.21
C GLY A 434 -40.62 14.82 3.61
N ARG A 435 -39.81 14.79 4.66
CA ARG A 435 -40.19 15.29 5.99
C ARG A 435 -39.60 16.68 6.18
N THR A 436 -40.33 17.55 6.89
CA THR A 436 -39.73 18.74 7.49
C THR A 436 -39.26 18.36 8.88
N THR A 437 -37.95 18.39 9.13
CA THR A 437 -37.39 18.31 10.49
C THR A 437 -36.98 19.71 10.92
N VAL A 438 -37.32 20.06 12.15
CA VAL A 438 -36.97 21.34 12.78
C VAL A 438 -36.08 21.00 13.97
N ALA A 439 -34.78 21.07 13.78
CA ALA A 439 -33.80 20.71 14.81
C ALA A 439 -33.17 21.97 15.39
N VAL A 440 -33.17 22.06 16.72
CA VAL A 440 -32.37 23.02 17.49
C VAL A 440 -30.92 22.99 17.01
N LYS A 441 -30.29 24.15 16.79
CA LYS A 441 -28.83 24.18 16.57
C LYS A 441 -28.14 23.66 17.84
N PRO A 442 -27.24 22.66 17.75
CA PRO A 442 -26.49 22.21 18.92
C PRO A 442 -25.62 23.30 19.57
N ASP A 443 -25.23 24.32 18.81
CA ASP A 443 -24.27 25.38 19.19
C ASP A 443 -24.75 26.33 20.31
N ASP A 444 -26.04 26.30 20.66
CA ASP A 444 -26.70 27.27 21.54
C ASP A 444 -26.95 26.67 22.94
N VAL A 445 -25.88 26.59 23.74
CA VAL A 445 -25.95 26.23 25.16
C VAL A 445 -25.16 27.24 26.00
N THR A 446 -25.81 27.77 27.03
CA THR A 446 -25.24 28.73 27.98
C THR A 446 -24.85 28.04 29.28
N ILE A 447 -23.63 28.33 29.76
CA ILE A 447 -23.10 27.90 31.05
C ILE A 447 -23.21 29.07 32.02
N VAL A 448 -23.72 28.80 33.22
CA VAL A 448 -23.76 29.75 34.34
C VAL A 448 -22.97 29.17 35.51
N ILE A 449 -22.02 29.92 36.06
CA ILE A 449 -21.29 29.54 37.28
C ILE A 449 -22.06 30.05 38.50
N GLU A 450 -22.44 29.14 39.39
CA GLU A 450 -23.29 29.47 40.54
C GLU A 450 -22.49 30.21 41.63
N PRO A 451 -23.05 31.25 42.28
CA PRO A 451 -22.30 32.11 43.20
C PRO A 451 -21.92 31.44 44.54
N GLY A 452 -22.35 30.19 44.78
CA GLY A 452 -21.91 29.40 45.93
C GLY A 452 -20.48 28.85 45.83
N CYS A 453 -19.86 28.92 44.65
CA CYS A 453 -18.53 28.36 44.38
C CYS A 453 -17.37 29.24 44.89
N ASP A 454 -17.58 30.57 45.01
CA ASP A 454 -16.52 31.54 45.38
C ASP A 454 -15.97 31.36 46.80
N GLU A 455 -16.81 30.89 47.74
CA GLU A 455 -16.41 30.72 49.13
C GLU A 455 -15.82 29.33 49.38
N PRO A 456 -14.65 29.20 50.04
CA PRO A 456 -14.05 27.90 50.37
C PRO A 456 -14.96 26.97 51.18
N GLY A 457 -15.91 27.52 51.96
CA GLY A 457 -16.93 26.73 52.66
C GLY A 457 -18.05 26.22 51.75
N GLY A 458 -18.43 27.00 50.73
CA GLY A 458 -19.43 26.62 49.72
C GLY A 458 -18.88 25.55 48.79
N ARG A 459 -17.70 25.76 48.20
CA ARG A 459 -17.05 24.77 47.32
C ARG A 459 -16.79 23.44 48.01
N ALA A 460 -16.39 23.45 49.29
CA ALA A 460 -16.25 22.23 50.09
C ALA A 460 -17.59 21.50 50.37
N ALA A 461 -18.72 22.21 50.36
CA ALA A 461 -20.04 21.61 50.54
C ALA A 461 -20.52 20.83 49.30
N LEU A 462 -20.08 21.22 48.10
CA LEU A 462 -20.42 20.57 46.82
C LEU A 462 -19.85 19.14 46.69
N ARG A 463 -18.79 18.82 47.46
CA ARG A 463 -18.09 17.51 47.41
C ARG A 463 -17.70 17.12 45.98
N LEU A 464 -16.96 18.00 45.31
CA LEU A 464 -16.37 17.73 44.00
C LEU A 464 -15.29 16.64 44.12
N CYS A 465 -15.09 15.85 43.07
CA CYS A 465 -13.87 15.05 42.88
C CYS A 465 -12.86 15.81 42.03
N ASP A 466 -11.59 15.38 42.05
CA ASP A 466 -10.44 16.01 41.36
C ASP A 466 -10.81 16.55 39.97
N SER A 467 -11.38 15.72 39.09
CA SER A 467 -11.73 16.10 37.72
C SER A 467 -12.93 17.05 37.56
N GLU A 468 -13.82 17.12 38.54
CA GLU A 468 -14.89 18.12 38.58
C GLU A 468 -14.34 19.47 39.05
N ASP A 469 -13.43 19.45 40.02
CA ASP A 469 -12.72 20.63 40.54
C ASP A 469 -11.82 21.25 39.44
N ASP A 470 -11.05 20.42 38.73
CA ASP A 470 -10.23 20.81 37.56
C ASP A 470 -11.06 21.48 36.45
N LEU A 471 -12.28 20.98 36.21
CA LEU A 471 -13.18 21.52 35.17
C LEU A 471 -13.86 22.82 35.64
N LEU A 472 -14.19 22.94 36.93
CA LEU A 472 -14.74 24.16 37.50
C LEU A 472 -13.71 25.29 37.49
N ASP A 473 -12.46 25.02 37.89
CA ASP A 473 -11.33 25.97 37.79
C ASP A 473 -11.15 26.49 36.36
N PHE A 474 -11.22 25.60 35.36
CA PHE A 474 -11.12 26.00 33.96
C PHE A 474 -12.29 26.92 33.53
N LEU A 475 -13.53 26.59 33.91
CA LEU A 475 -14.71 27.42 33.62
C LEU A 475 -14.65 28.78 34.34
N GLU A 476 -14.21 28.81 35.60
CA GLU A 476 -14.00 30.05 36.37
C GLU A 476 -12.92 30.92 35.70
N THR A 477 -11.80 30.34 35.28
CA THR A 477 -10.72 31.07 34.56
C THR A 477 -11.22 31.65 33.22
N VAL A 478 -12.09 30.92 32.49
CA VAL A 478 -12.78 31.43 31.29
C VAL A 478 -13.73 32.58 31.65
N GLY A 479 -14.49 32.46 32.75
CA GLY A 479 -15.40 33.49 33.25
C GLY A 479 -14.68 34.77 33.66
N GLU A 480 -13.57 34.68 34.40
CA GLU A 480 -12.70 35.82 34.72
C GLU A 480 -12.18 36.51 33.45
N ARG A 481 -11.74 35.73 32.46
CA ARG A 481 -11.25 36.23 31.18
C ARG A 481 -12.32 36.97 30.38
N GLY A 482 -13.56 36.47 30.40
CA GLY A 482 -14.73 37.13 29.82
C GLY A 482 -15.34 38.25 30.67
N LYS A 483 -14.97 38.34 31.95
CA LYS A 483 -15.61 39.16 32.99
C LYS A 483 -17.11 38.87 33.17
N THR A 484 -17.50 37.61 33.00
CA THR A 484 -18.90 37.16 33.10
C THR A 484 -18.98 35.80 33.80
N ARG A 485 -20.10 35.57 34.50
CA ARG A 485 -20.46 34.24 35.05
C ARG A 485 -21.40 33.45 34.13
N VAL A 486 -21.85 34.09 33.05
CA VAL A 486 -22.80 33.57 32.05
C VAL A 486 -22.10 33.64 30.69
N PHE A 487 -21.85 32.50 30.05
CA PHE A 487 -21.23 32.45 28.72
C PHE A 487 -21.65 31.21 27.94
N ASP A 488 -21.67 31.32 26.60
CA ASP A 488 -21.96 30.20 25.70
C ASP A 488 -20.70 29.64 25.00
N MET A 489 -20.89 28.55 24.26
CA MET A 489 -19.81 27.88 23.54
C MET A 489 -19.16 28.73 22.44
N ARG A 490 -19.89 29.70 21.86
CA ARG A 490 -19.38 30.62 20.82
C ARG A 490 -18.51 31.69 21.47
N GLN A 491 -18.97 32.26 22.58
CA GLN A 491 -18.21 33.20 23.41
C GLN A 491 -16.93 32.55 23.97
N MET A 492 -17.02 31.35 24.55
CA MET A 492 -15.85 30.62 25.05
C MET A 492 -14.81 30.37 23.93
N ARG A 493 -15.25 29.89 22.75
CA ARG A 493 -14.33 29.68 21.60
C ARG A 493 -13.66 31.00 21.17
N SER A 494 -14.39 32.11 21.20
CA SER A 494 -13.85 33.43 20.89
C SER A 494 -12.85 33.95 21.94
N LEU A 495 -13.05 33.65 23.23
CA LEU A 495 -12.12 34.02 24.30
C LEU A 495 -10.83 33.19 24.27
N MET A 496 -10.92 31.92 23.83
CA MET A 496 -9.81 30.97 23.77
C MET A 496 -8.90 31.15 22.54
N LYS A 497 -9.45 31.63 21.41
CA LYS A 497 -8.80 31.64 20.08
C LYS A 497 -7.36 32.18 20.07
N ASP A 498 -7.14 33.32 20.72
CA ASP A 498 -5.85 34.03 20.74
C ASP A 498 -5.19 34.00 22.15
N TRP A 499 -5.59 33.05 23.01
CA TRP A 499 -5.20 32.99 24.42
C TRP A 499 -4.34 31.76 24.73
N GLU A 500 -3.04 31.87 24.48
CA GLU A 500 -2.04 30.81 24.70
C GLU A 500 -2.09 30.20 26.12
N HIS A 501 -2.30 31.04 27.15
CA HIS A 501 -2.46 30.58 28.53
C HIS A 501 -3.77 29.80 28.75
N GLY A 502 -4.87 30.18 28.09
CA GLY A 502 -6.12 29.41 28.14
C GLY A 502 -5.96 28.05 27.45
N ALA A 503 -5.38 28.03 26.26
CA ALA A 503 -5.04 26.79 25.55
C ALA A 503 -4.05 25.91 26.33
N LYS A 504 -3.19 26.50 27.18
CA LYS A 504 -2.35 25.78 28.14
C LYS A 504 -3.19 25.17 29.28
N GLU A 505 -4.04 25.93 29.97
CA GLU A 505 -4.83 25.36 31.07
C GLU A 505 -5.88 24.35 30.60
N GLN A 506 -6.45 24.53 29.41
CA GLN A 506 -7.26 23.51 28.74
C GLN A 506 -6.48 22.19 28.55
N ARG A 507 -5.18 22.26 28.20
CA ARG A 507 -4.31 21.08 28.12
C ARG A 507 -3.96 20.53 29.50
N THR A 508 -3.74 21.38 30.51
CA THR A 508 -3.55 20.99 31.91
C THR A 508 -4.75 20.17 32.39
N MET A 509 -5.97 20.71 32.28
CA MET A 509 -7.23 20.05 32.65
C MET A 509 -7.41 18.70 31.93
N VAL A 510 -7.24 18.65 30.60
CA VAL A 510 -7.38 17.38 29.84
C VAL A 510 -6.32 16.35 30.22
N ALA A 511 -5.11 16.78 30.61
CA ALA A 511 -4.06 15.92 31.12
C ALA A 511 -4.34 15.43 32.55
N LEU A 512 -4.88 16.27 33.45
CA LEU A 512 -5.28 15.88 34.81
C LEU A 512 -6.44 14.89 34.79
N LEU A 513 -7.44 15.10 33.92
CA LEU A 513 -8.50 14.14 33.59
C LEU A 513 -7.92 12.78 33.12
N GLU A 514 -6.77 12.75 32.44
CA GLU A 514 -6.11 11.49 32.07
C GLU A 514 -5.26 10.91 33.21
N GLU A 515 -4.61 11.77 33.99
CA GLU A 515 -3.81 11.39 35.15
C GLU A 515 -4.67 10.72 36.22
N GLU A 516 -5.88 11.22 36.48
CA GLU A 516 -6.88 10.61 37.37
C GLU A 516 -7.13 9.13 37.02
N PHE A 517 -7.33 8.83 35.73
CA PHE A 517 -7.54 7.46 35.25
C PHE A 517 -6.25 6.63 35.31
N SER A 518 -5.09 7.25 35.07
CA SER A 518 -3.80 6.58 35.19
C SER A 518 -3.47 6.19 36.64
N LYS A 519 -3.82 7.03 37.62
CA LYS A 519 -3.65 6.78 39.07
C LYS A 519 -4.36 5.51 39.52
N LEU A 520 -5.51 5.18 38.94
CA LEU A 520 -6.22 3.92 39.21
C LEU A 520 -5.43 2.65 38.80
N ASN A 521 -4.43 2.78 37.92
CA ASN A 521 -3.53 1.71 37.48
C ASN A 521 -4.27 0.44 37.00
N LEU A 522 -5.35 0.60 36.24
CA LEU A 522 -6.25 -0.51 35.84
C LEU A 522 -5.73 -1.35 34.66
N THR A 523 -4.69 -0.90 33.95
CA THR A 523 -4.20 -1.51 32.71
C THR A 523 -2.87 -2.23 32.86
N VAL A 524 -2.66 -3.26 32.03
CA VAL A 524 -1.39 -4.00 31.90
C VAL A 524 -0.97 -4.11 30.44
N PRO A 525 0.34 -4.02 30.12
CA PRO A 525 0.82 -4.04 28.74
C PRO A 525 0.60 -5.42 28.09
N ALA A 526 -0.25 -5.45 27.06
CA ALA A 526 -0.53 -6.61 26.24
C ALA A 526 0.24 -6.51 24.90
N GLY A 527 0.69 -7.65 24.35
CA GLY A 527 1.28 -7.68 23.02
C GLY A 527 2.80 -7.45 22.90
N ARG A 528 3.59 -7.57 23.99
CA ARG A 528 5.07 -7.61 23.87
C ARG A 528 5.56 -8.70 22.90
N GLY A 529 4.90 -9.87 22.89
CA GLY A 529 5.23 -10.96 21.95
C GLY A 529 4.92 -10.62 20.49
N SER A 530 3.83 -9.88 20.22
CA SER A 530 3.47 -9.48 18.86
C SER A 530 4.43 -8.44 18.27
N ILE A 531 5.07 -7.58 19.06
CA ILE A 531 6.13 -6.69 18.56
C ILE A 531 7.29 -7.51 17.98
N ILE A 532 7.72 -8.56 18.70
CA ILE A 532 8.79 -9.47 18.25
C ILE A 532 8.38 -10.19 16.95
N VAL A 533 7.14 -10.69 16.88
CA VAL A 533 6.63 -11.38 15.67
C VAL A 533 6.48 -10.43 14.47
N SER A 534 6.09 -9.16 14.68
CA SER A 534 6.05 -8.15 13.62
C SER A 534 7.45 -7.80 13.10
N ILE A 535 8.46 -7.70 13.96
CA ILE A 535 9.86 -7.51 13.55
C ILE A 535 10.35 -8.71 12.72
N ALA A 536 10.05 -9.94 13.17
CA ALA A 536 10.38 -11.15 12.43
C ALA A 536 9.67 -11.21 11.06
N ALA A 537 8.43 -10.73 10.97
CA ALA A 537 7.68 -10.64 9.71
C ALA A 537 8.23 -9.57 8.74
N PHE A 538 8.78 -8.47 9.24
CA PHE A 538 9.48 -7.48 8.41
C PHE A 538 10.80 -8.04 7.88
N ILE A 539 11.59 -8.73 8.71
CA ILE A 539 12.81 -9.42 8.27
C ILE A 539 12.46 -10.50 7.23
N TYR A 540 11.37 -11.25 7.43
CA TYR A 540 10.86 -12.23 6.49
C TYR A 540 10.47 -11.61 5.13
N LEU A 541 9.79 -10.46 5.11
CA LEU A 541 9.45 -9.73 3.89
C LEU A 541 10.72 -9.39 3.09
N VAL A 542 11.72 -8.78 3.73
CA VAL A 542 12.97 -8.37 3.07
C VAL A 542 13.76 -9.59 2.56
N ALA A 543 13.90 -10.64 3.38
CA ALA A 543 14.59 -11.86 3.01
C ALA A 543 13.86 -12.64 1.89
N GLY A 544 12.52 -12.65 1.90
CA GLY A 544 11.69 -13.30 0.88
C GLY A 544 11.84 -12.63 -0.49
N CYS A 545 11.79 -11.29 -0.55
CA CYS A 545 12.03 -10.55 -1.79
C CYS A 545 13.44 -10.81 -2.35
N ALA A 546 14.47 -10.83 -1.49
CA ALA A 546 15.85 -11.03 -1.92
C ALA A 546 16.16 -12.47 -2.36
N LEU A 547 15.69 -13.50 -1.64
CA LEU A 547 16.00 -14.90 -1.92
C LEU A 547 15.21 -15.52 -3.07
N LEU A 548 14.10 -14.87 -3.48
CA LEU A 548 13.22 -15.27 -4.57
C LEU A 548 13.16 -14.21 -5.69
N ALA A 549 14.18 -13.35 -5.80
CA ALA A 549 14.22 -12.18 -6.68
C ALA A 549 13.72 -12.44 -8.12
N ASP A 550 14.19 -13.51 -8.75
CA ASP A 550 13.87 -13.87 -10.15
C ASP A 550 12.43 -14.37 -10.37
N ASN A 551 11.69 -14.66 -9.29
CA ASN A 551 10.43 -15.40 -9.32
C ASN A 551 9.30 -14.64 -8.61
N LEU A 552 8.74 -13.63 -9.29
CA LEU A 552 7.59 -12.82 -8.85
C LEU A 552 6.42 -13.64 -8.28
N PHE A 553 6.10 -14.78 -8.90
CA PHE A 553 5.03 -15.68 -8.44
C PHE A 553 5.34 -16.30 -7.06
N LEU A 554 6.58 -16.76 -6.83
CA LEU A 554 6.97 -17.35 -5.55
C LEU A 554 7.03 -16.29 -4.43
N GLN A 555 7.46 -15.06 -4.75
CA GLN A 555 7.37 -13.93 -3.83
C GLN A 555 5.91 -13.66 -3.44
N ALA A 556 5.01 -13.51 -4.41
CA ALA A 556 3.59 -13.23 -4.15
C ALA A 556 2.92 -14.33 -3.29
N VAL A 557 3.13 -15.61 -3.64
CA VAL A 557 2.52 -16.76 -2.93
C VAL A 557 3.06 -16.92 -1.50
N THR A 558 4.33 -16.60 -1.24
CA THR A 558 4.93 -16.75 0.11
C THR A 558 4.75 -15.52 1.01
N ILE A 559 4.73 -14.31 0.44
CA ILE A 559 4.74 -13.05 1.21
C ILE A 559 3.32 -12.55 1.50
N LEU A 560 2.42 -12.55 0.50
CA LEU A 560 1.09 -11.93 0.66
C LEU A 560 0.21 -12.57 1.74
N PRO A 561 0.25 -13.90 1.99
CA PRO A 561 -0.46 -14.50 3.14
C PRO A 561 0.07 -14.00 4.50
N VAL A 562 1.38 -13.76 4.61
CA VAL A 562 2.00 -13.21 5.83
C VAL A 562 1.62 -11.73 5.99
N ALA A 563 1.64 -10.95 4.90
CA ALA A 563 1.20 -9.56 4.89
C ALA A 563 -0.27 -9.41 5.33
N LEU A 564 -1.15 -10.30 4.86
CA LEU A 564 -2.55 -10.38 5.29
C LEU A 564 -2.67 -10.66 6.80
N CYS A 565 -1.92 -11.63 7.33
CA CYS A 565 -1.87 -11.95 8.76
C CYS A 565 -1.33 -10.79 9.60
N VAL A 566 -0.30 -10.08 9.14
CA VAL A 566 0.24 -8.87 9.80
C VAL A 566 -0.85 -7.80 9.91
N GLY A 567 -1.50 -7.44 8.80
CA GLY A 567 -2.52 -6.38 8.80
C GLY A 567 -3.78 -6.73 9.60
N LEU A 568 -4.23 -7.99 9.56
CA LEU A 568 -5.30 -8.48 10.42
C LEU A 568 -4.93 -8.41 11.90
N CYS A 569 -3.70 -8.77 12.27
CA CYS A 569 -3.24 -8.65 13.65
C CYS A 569 -3.11 -7.18 14.07
N MET A 570 -2.56 -6.30 13.23
CA MET A 570 -2.48 -4.86 13.51
C MET A 570 -3.86 -4.23 13.76
N GLY A 571 -4.89 -4.66 13.03
CA GLY A 571 -6.26 -4.16 13.20
C GLY A 571 -7.09 -4.82 14.31
N LEU A 572 -6.65 -5.95 14.87
CA LEU A 572 -7.39 -6.70 15.91
C LEU A 572 -6.69 -6.75 17.28
N MET A 573 -5.39 -6.47 17.37
CA MET A 573 -4.66 -6.53 18.64
C MET A 573 -4.91 -5.30 19.52
N ARG A 574 -5.01 -5.54 20.83
CA ARG A 574 -5.10 -4.51 21.87
C ARG A 574 -3.76 -4.43 22.61
N PHE A 575 -3.20 -3.23 22.75
CA PHE A 575 -1.89 -3.05 23.42
C PHE A 575 -2.00 -2.91 24.95
N SER A 576 -3.21 -2.73 25.47
CA SER A 576 -3.52 -2.70 26.90
C SER A 576 -4.59 -3.74 27.22
N GLY A 577 -4.33 -4.59 28.21
CA GLY A 577 -5.35 -5.41 28.89
C GLY A 577 -5.73 -4.80 30.23
N LEU A 578 -6.77 -5.34 30.87
CA LEU A 578 -7.16 -4.97 32.23
C LEU A 578 -6.44 -5.86 33.24
N ASN A 579 -6.04 -5.31 34.39
CA ASN A 579 -5.66 -6.11 35.56
C ASN A 579 -6.91 -6.58 36.33
N GLU A 580 -6.73 -7.32 37.43
CA GLU A 580 -7.85 -7.88 38.19
C GLU A 580 -8.83 -6.81 38.73
N ARG A 581 -8.32 -5.70 39.26
CA ARG A 581 -9.14 -4.56 39.72
C ARG A 581 -9.90 -3.92 38.56
N GLY A 582 -9.23 -3.66 37.44
CA GLY A 582 -9.82 -3.10 36.23
C GLY A 582 -10.85 -4.03 35.59
N SER A 583 -10.62 -5.34 35.63
CA SER A 583 -11.52 -6.38 35.13
C SER A 583 -12.81 -6.44 35.94
N LYS A 584 -12.72 -6.34 37.28
CA LYS A 584 -13.88 -6.22 38.19
C LYS A 584 -14.68 -4.93 37.93
N LEU A 585 -14.00 -3.79 37.83
CA LEU A 585 -14.65 -2.49 37.57
C LEU A 585 -15.31 -2.45 36.19
N ALA A 586 -14.66 -3.00 35.15
CA ALA A 586 -15.23 -3.13 33.81
C ALA A 586 -16.46 -4.04 33.78
N SER A 587 -16.46 -5.13 34.57
CA SER A 587 -17.62 -6.01 34.73
C SER A 587 -18.82 -5.27 35.36
N GLN A 588 -18.57 -4.52 36.44
CA GLN A 588 -19.59 -3.72 37.12
C GLN A 588 -20.13 -2.59 36.22
N LEU A 589 -19.26 -1.94 35.44
CA LEU A 589 -19.62 -0.90 34.48
C LEU A 589 -20.44 -1.46 33.31
N ASP A 590 -20.11 -2.65 32.79
CA ASP A 590 -20.89 -3.34 31.75
C ASP A 590 -22.27 -3.81 32.27
N ALA A 591 -22.36 -4.24 33.52
CA ALA A 591 -23.62 -4.61 34.18
C ALA A 591 -24.55 -3.40 34.40
N PHE A 592 -24.00 -2.27 34.86
CA PHE A 592 -24.73 -1.01 35.00
C PHE A 592 -25.11 -0.39 33.63
N LYS A 593 -24.22 -0.46 32.64
CA LYS A 593 -24.50 -0.03 31.25
C LYS A 593 -25.63 -0.83 30.62
N ARG A 594 -25.69 -2.14 30.88
CA ARG A 594 -26.78 -3.00 30.39
C ARG A 594 -28.11 -2.65 31.04
N TYR A 595 -28.13 -2.39 32.34
CA TYR A 595 -29.32 -1.92 33.07
C TYR A 595 -29.86 -0.61 32.50
N LEU A 596 -29.00 0.40 32.28
CA LEU A 596 -29.42 1.67 31.65
C LEU A 596 -29.86 1.56 30.18
N ASN A 597 -29.58 0.44 29.49
CA ASN A 597 -30.01 0.19 28.10
C ASN A 597 -31.20 -0.81 28.04
N ASP A 598 -31.65 -1.37 29.16
CA ASP A 598 -32.78 -2.30 29.24
C ASP A 598 -33.81 -1.81 30.27
N PHE A 599 -34.59 -0.81 29.87
CA PHE A 599 -35.62 -0.15 30.68
C PHE A 599 -36.80 -1.07 31.08
N SER A 600 -36.82 -2.34 30.65
CA SER A 600 -37.90 -3.30 30.91
C SER A 600 -38.18 -3.58 32.39
N ASP A 601 -37.25 -3.20 33.29
CA ASP A 601 -37.27 -3.40 34.75
C ASP A 601 -37.57 -2.09 35.54
N PHE A 602 -38.03 -1.03 34.85
CA PHE A 602 -38.33 0.28 35.44
C PHE A 602 -39.82 0.59 35.65
N THR A 603 -40.75 -0.14 35.00
CA THR A 603 -42.20 0.17 35.04
C THR A 603 -42.83 0.14 36.43
N ASP A 604 -42.19 -0.52 37.41
CA ASP A 604 -42.63 -0.59 38.81
C ASP A 604 -42.18 0.62 39.65
N ARG A 605 -41.55 1.64 39.05
CA ARG A 605 -41.10 2.86 39.76
C ARG A 605 -41.71 4.11 39.14
N GLY A 606 -42.64 4.71 39.87
CA GLY A 606 -43.12 6.06 39.58
C GLY A 606 -42.10 7.14 39.96
N THR A 607 -42.61 8.37 40.05
CA THR A 607 -41.88 9.64 40.26
C THR A 607 -41.11 9.91 41.58
N PRO A 608 -41.19 9.16 42.71
CA PRO A 608 -40.65 9.63 44.01
C PRO A 608 -39.14 9.90 44.20
N ASP A 609 -38.27 9.73 43.20
CA ASP A 609 -36.81 9.87 43.41
C ASP A 609 -36.05 10.47 42.21
N LEU A 610 -36.40 11.72 41.86
CA LEU A 610 -35.79 12.47 40.75
C LEU A 610 -34.27 12.70 40.94
N ALA A 611 -33.78 12.75 42.19
CA ALA A 611 -32.36 12.90 42.49
C ALA A 611 -31.50 11.70 42.03
N LEU A 612 -32.07 10.49 41.94
CA LEU A 612 -31.37 9.34 41.36
C LEU A 612 -31.18 9.50 39.85
N TRP A 613 -32.12 10.14 39.15
CA TRP A 613 -32.06 10.31 37.70
C TRP A 613 -30.94 11.24 37.25
N ASP A 614 -30.68 12.34 37.97
CA ASP A 614 -29.54 13.21 37.69
C ASP A 614 -28.22 12.40 37.71
N SER A 615 -28.04 11.54 38.72
CA SER A 615 -26.88 10.64 38.80
C SER A 615 -26.82 9.64 37.63
N TYR A 616 -27.96 9.07 37.22
CA TYR A 616 -28.03 8.14 36.09
C TYR A 616 -27.71 8.82 34.76
N LEU A 617 -28.09 10.09 34.56
CA LEU A 617 -27.79 10.85 33.35
C LEU A 617 -26.30 11.22 33.24
N VAL A 618 -25.66 11.58 34.36
CA VAL A 618 -24.21 11.76 34.45
C VAL A 618 -23.45 10.53 33.95
N TYR A 619 -23.80 9.33 34.43
CA TYR A 619 -23.17 8.10 33.94
C TYR A 619 -23.68 7.68 32.56
N ALA A 620 -24.90 8.02 32.14
CA ALA A 620 -25.36 7.79 30.77
C ALA A 620 -24.50 8.56 29.74
N ALA A 621 -24.06 9.78 30.08
CA ALA A 621 -23.13 10.55 29.25
C ALA A 621 -21.75 9.88 29.17
N ALA A 622 -21.18 9.45 30.30
CA ALA A 622 -19.93 8.69 30.35
C ALA A 622 -20.00 7.40 29.50
N LEU A 623 -21.16 6.75 29.52
CA LEU A 623 -21.44 5.50 28.80
C LEU A 623 -21.76 5.70 27.31
N GLY A 624 -22.10 6.92 26.89
CA GLY A 624 -22.59 7.21 25.54
C GLY A 624 -23.99 6.67 25.27
N LEU A 625 -24.90 6.84 26.24
CA LEU A 625 -26.29 6.35 26.22
C LEU A 625 -27.35 7.44 26.46
N SER A 626 -26.98 8.69 26.76
CA SER A 626 -27.91 9.76 27.22
C SER A 626 -29.17 9.88 26.37
N GLU A 627 -29.03 9.98 25.04
CA GLU A 627 -30.14 9.99 24.06
C GLU A 627 -31.20 8.91 24.37
N ARG A 628 -30.77 7.66 24.53
CA ARG A 628 -31.67 6.52 24.77
C ARG A 628 -32.23 6.49 26.18
N VAL A 629 -31.42 6.83 27.17
CA VAL A 629 -31.87 6.88 28.57
C VAL A 629 -32.95 7.94 28.74
N MET A 630 -32.83 9.07 28.03
CA MET A 630 -33.82 10.14 28.00
C MET A 630 -35.08 9.75 27.22
N ASP A 631 -34.95 9.24 25.99
CA ASP A 631 -36.08 8.74 25.19
C ASP A 631 -36.90 7.67 25.95
N GLN A 632 -36.22 6.75 26.64
CA GLN A 632 -36.86 5.74 27.49
C GLN A 632 -37.45 6.32 28.79
N LEU A 633 -36.83 7.34 29.39
CA LEU A 633 -37.36 8.05 30.57
C LEU A 633 -38.63 8.85 30.22
N ALA A 634 -38.65 9.57 29.10
CA ALA A 634 -39.81 10.30 28.61
C ALA A 634 -41.00 9.38 28.30
N HIS A 635 -40.73 8.16 27.83
CA HIS A 635 -41.74 7.12 27.65
C HIS A 635 -42.20 6.47 28.98
N ALA A 636 -41.36 6.46 30.02
CA ALA A 636 -41.68 5.87 31.32
C ALA A 636 -42.40 6.84 32.28
N VAL A 637 -42.15 8.14 32.16
CA VAL A 637 -42.73 9.20 33.01
C VAL A 637 -43.34 10.30 32.12
N PRO A 638 -44.57 10.11 31.60
CA PRO A 638 -45.25 11.07 30.73
C PRO A 638 -45.43 12.46 31.37
N GLU A 639 -45.45 12.54 32.71
CA GLU A 639 -45.54 13.78 33.49
C GLU A 639 -44.39 14.75 33.21
N LEU A 640 -43.25 14.28 32.70
CA LEU A 640 -42.15 15.14 32.20
C LEU A 640 -42.57 16.02 31.01
N SER A 641 -43.72 15.76 30.39
CA SER A 641 -44.27 16.61 29.31
C SER A 641 -45.12 17.80 29.83
N ASP A 642 -45.39 17.88 31.13
CA ASP A 642 -46.20 18.95 31.74
C ASP A 642 -45.30 20.04 32.36
N PRO A 643 -45.31 21.29 31.85
CA PRO A 643 -44.53 22.38 32.40
C PRO A 643 -44.86 22.72 33.85
N GLN A 644 -46.13 22.58 34.30
CA GLN A 644 -46.51 22.87 35.68
C GLN A 644 -46.01 21.79 36.63
N TRP A 645 -46.09 20.52 36.20
CA TRP A 645 -45.50 19.42 36.97
C TRP A 645 -43.99 19.59 37.16
N LEU A 646 -43.29 20.03 36.11
CA LEU A 646 -41.85 20.34 36.16
C LEU A 646 -41.51 21.54 37.06
N ASP A 647 -42.36 22.56 37.18
CA ASP A 647 -42.19 23.64 38.18
C ASP A 647 -42.30 23.07 39.60
N ASP A 648 -43.38 22.36 39.91
CA ASP A 648 -43.70 21.89 41.26
C ASP A 648 -42.75 20.78 41.78
N HIS A 649 -42.14 19.99 40.88
CA HIS A 649 -41.40 18.77 41.25
C HIS A 649 -39.95 18.71 40.75
N ALA A 650 -39.60 19.40 39.66
CA ALA A 650 -38.33 19.18 38.96
C ALA A 650 -37.36 20.36 39.01
N ASP A 651 -37.74 21.55 39.47
CA ASP A 651 -36.89 22.77 39.53
C ASP A 651 -35.42 22.47 39.89
N GLY A 652 -35.17 21.79 41.01
CA GLY A 652 -33.82 21.50 41.49
C GLY A 652 -32.95 20.58 40.61
N THR A 653 -33.46 19.99 39.53
CA THR A 653 -32.85 18.84 38.83
C THR A 653 -32.34 19.16 37.43
N LEU A 654 -31.50 18.29 36.85
CA LEU A 654 -31.09 18.38 35.44
C LEU A 654 -32.29 18.24 34.50
N LEU A 655 -33.28 17.43 34.90
CA LEU A 655 -34.48 17.13 34.12
C LEU A 655 -35.30 18.38 33.78
N TYR A 656 -35.25 19.44 34.61
CA TYR A 656 -35.98 20.69 34.37
C TYR A 656 -35.63 21.29 33.00
N TRP A 657 -34.38 21.71 32.78
CA TRP A 657 -33.98 22.36 31.52
C TRP A 657 -33.90 21.39 30.33
N MET A 658 -33.86 20.08 30.60
CA MET A 658 -33.93 19.04 29.57
C MET A 658 -35.34 18.82 29.01
N TYR A 659 -36.39 18.89 29.84
CA TYR A 659 -37.76 18.64 29.39
C TYR A 659 -38.61 19.90 29.28
N ARG A 660 -38.18 21.04 29.84
CA ARG A 660 -38.96 22.28 29.75
C ARG A 660 -39.06 22.79 28.31
N PRO A 661 -40.27 23.04 27.79
CA PRO A 661 -40.42 23.58 26.45
C PRO A 661 -40.06 25.06 26.40
N THR A 662 -39.34 25.46 25.34
CA THR A 662 -39.09 26.88 25.05
C THR A 662 -40.14 27.40 24.08
N MET A 663 -40.61 28.63 24.32
CA MET A 663 -41.68 29.24 23.53
C MET A 663 -41.14 29.78 22.20
N LEU A 664 -41.70 29.35 21.06
CA LEU A 664 -41.38 29.92 19.75
C LEU A 664 -42.02 31.31 19.57
N PRO A 665 -41.24 32.39 19.35
CA PRO A 665 -41.80 33.67 18.93
C PRO A 665 -42.24 33.59 17.45
N ASN A 666 -43.55 33.59 17.21
CA ASN A 666 -44.19 34.01 15.96
C ASN A 666 -43.92 33.17 14.68
N THR A 667 -43.53 31.89 14.78
CA THR A 667 -43.27 31.01 13.62
C THR A 667 -44.38 29.97 13.38
N VAL A 668 -45.32 30.28 12.47
CA VAL A 668 -46.32 29.31 12.00
C VAL A 668 -45.70 28.35 10.97
N ILE A 669 -45.13 27.25 11.44
CA ILE A 669 -44.61 26.19 10.56
C ILE A 669 -45.76 25.35 10.03
N ALA A 670 -46.08 25.55 8.74
CA ALA A 670 -47.13 24.83 8.02
C ALA A 670 -46.80 23.32 7.90
N GLY A 671 -47.27 22.57 8.90
CA GLY A 671 -47.09 21.13 9.04
C GLY A 671 -47.56 20.58 10.40
N ILE A 672 -47.44 21.38 11.47
CA ILE A 672 -47.88 21.02 12.83
C ILE A 672 -49.38 21.31 13.06
N ALA A 673 -49.99 22.14 12.20
CA ALA A 673 -51.34 22.70 12.34
C ALA A 673 -52.53 21.70 12.21
N ALA A 674 -52.29 20.39 12.34
CA ALA A 674 -53.34 19.37 12.41
C ALA A 674 -53.85 19.11 13.85
N GLY A 675 -53.15 19.61 14.88
CA GLY A 675 -53.39 19.28 16.30
C GLY A 675 -53.86 20.42 17.22
N GLY A 676 -54.00 21.65 16.73
CA GLY A 676 -54.59 22.77 17.51
C GLY A 676 -53.74 23.32 18.67
N GLY A 677 -52.44 23.03 18.73
CA GLY A 677 -51.50 23.62 19.69
C GLY A 677 -50.65 24.75 19.08
N SER A 678 -50.02 25.56 19.95
CA SER A 678 -48.93 26.45 19.53
C SER A 678 -47.71 25.65 19.07
N GLY A 679 -46.76 26.30 18.40
CA GLY A 679 -45.47 25.68 18.09
C GLY A 679 -44.64 25.51 19.36
N VAL A 680 -44.64 24.31 19.93
CA VAL A 680 -43.89 23.98 21.15
C VAL A 680 -42.75 23.03 20.79
N ALA A 681 -41.52 23.43 21.10
CA ALA A 681 -40.34 22.58 21.03
C ALA A 681 -39.78 22.38 22.45
N ALA A 682 -39.53 21.14 22.83
CA ALA A 682 -38.68 20.82 23.97
C ALA A 682 -37.21 21.06 23.59
N PHE A 683 -36.35 21.33 24.58
CA PHE A 683 -34.92 21.23 24.36
C PHE A 683 -34.58 19.76 24.08
N GLU A 684 -33.97 19.42 22.94
CA GLU A 684 -33.85 18.01 22.57
C GLU A 684 -32.82 17.28 23.48
N PRO A 685 -33.11 16.05 23.94
CA PRO A 685 -32.17 15.26 24.74
C PRO A 685 -30.83 14.94 24.05
N SER A 686 -30.77 15.09 22.73
CA SER A 686 -29.57 15.04 21.89
C SER A 686 -28.56 16.14 22.25
N SER A 687 -29.03 17.37 22.49
CA SER A 687 -28.17 18.56 22.64
C SER A 687 -27.21 18.45 23.84
N PHE A 688 -27.63 17.83 24.95
CA PHE A 688 -26.75 17.55 26.09
C PHE A 688 -25.77 16.38 25.86
N ALA A 689 -26.08 15.45 24.96
CA ALA A 689 -25.15 14.38 24.57
C ALA A 689 -24.04 14.92 23.66
N ASP A 690 -24.41 15.79 22.71
CA ASP A 690 -23.50 16.44 21.76
C ASP A 690 -22.64 17.54 22.39
N LEU A 691 -23.05 18.10 23.53
CA LEU A 691 -22.33 19.16 24.26
C LEU A 691 -20.84 18.86 24.47
N GLY A 692 -20.49 17.67 24.97
CA GLY A 692 -19.08 17.28 25.15
C GLY A 692 -18.35 17.00 23.84
N ALA A 693 -19.05 16.64 22.76
CA ALA A 693 -18.46 16.54 21.44
C ALA A 693 -18.11 17.94 20.90
N GLN A 694 -18.99 18.93 21.05
CA GLN A 694 -18.71 20.32 20.70
C GLN A 694 -17.53 20.91 21.50
N LEU A 695 -17.48 20.65 22.82
CA LEU A 695 -16.34 21.02 23.68
C LEU A 695 -15.05 20.38 23.16
N ASN A 696 -15.04 19.07 22.96
CA ASN A 696 -13.88 18.35 22.42
C ASN A 696 -13.44 18.90 21.05
N ASP A 697 -14.37 19.18 20.15
CA ASP A 697 -14.05 19.56 18.77
C ASP A 697 -13.54 21.01 18.69
N GLY A 698 -14.08 21.92 19.51
CA GLY A 698 -13.48 23.25 19.72
C GLY A 698 -12.07 23.18 20.35
N PHE A 699 -11.85 22.25 21.28
CA PHE A 699 -10.53 22.01 21.88
C PHE A 699 -9.51 21.41 20.88
N VAL A 700 -9.96 20.54 19.97
CA VAL A 700 -9.12 19.95 18.90
C VAL A 700 -8.81 20.97 17.81
N GLU A 701 -9.76 21.83 17.43
CA GLU A 701 -9.54 22.93 16.49
C GLU A 701 -8.37 23.82 16.95
N VAL A 702 -8.40 24.28 18.22
CA VAL A 702 -7.34 25.08 18.86
C VAL A 702 -6.00 24.33 18.92
N GLN A 703 -6.00 23.02 19.16
CA GLN A 703 -4.76 22.23 19.14
C GLN A 703 -4.14 22.13 17.74
N SER A 704 -4.97 21.85 16.72
CA SER A 704 -4.50 21.57 15.35
C SER A 704 -3.72 22.72 14.72
N ALA A 705 -4.06 23.96 15.07
CA ALA A 705 -3.39 25.17 14.58
C ALA A 705 -1.90 25.29 14.99
N VAL A 706 -1.46 24.54 16.02
CA VAL A 706 -0.09 24.61 16.56
C VAL A 706 0.83 23.58 15.88
N GLU A 707 0.31 22.41 15.54
CA GLU A 707 1.13 21.24 15.13
C GLU A 707 1.57 21.28 13.65
N THR A 708 0.93 22.11 12.81
CA THR A 708 1.19 22.20 11.35
C THR A 708 2.55 22.80 10.96
N THR A 709 3.45 23.03 11.92
CA THR A 709 4.68 23.82 11.75
C THR A 709 5.96 23.01 11.56
N LEU A 710 5.93 21.67 11.68
CA LEU A 710 7.15 20.85 11.84
C LEU A 710 7.25 19.58 10.94
N SER A 711 8.31 19.52 10.14
CA SER A 711 8.98 18.34 9.50
C SER A 711 8.53 17.82 8.11
N SER A 712 9.51 17.46 7.26
CA SER A 712 9.35 16.69 6.00
C SER A 712 10.70 16.20 5.37
N SER A 713 10.69 15.10 4.59
CA SER A 713 11.75 14.55 3.68
C SER A 713 13.07 13.95 4.28
N GLY A 714 13.81 13.00 3.64
CA GLY A 714 13.49 12.04 2.56
C GLY A 714 14.67 11.51 1.67
N SER A 715 14.87 10.16 1.57
CA SER A 715 15.62 9.36 0.50
C SER A 715 17.12 9.64 0.17
N GLY A 716 17.96 8.79 -0.48
CA GLY A 716 17.94 7.40 -1.03
C GLY A 716 19.12 7.12 -2.04
N SER A 717 19.31 5.87 -2.60
CA SER A 717 20.04 5.47 -3.87
C SER A 717 21.07 4.27 -3.81
N SER A 718 21.55 3.73 -4.97
CA SER A 718 22.02 2.31 -5.22
C SER A 718 22.88 1.99 -6.51
N GLY A 719 23.37 0.73 -6.70
CA GLY A 719 23.95 0.10 -7.96
C GLY A 719 24.98 -1.06 -7.72
N GLY A 720 25.46 -1.97 -8.63
CA GLY A 720 25.13 -2.45 -10.01
C GLY A 720 26.30 -3.18 -10.77
N PHE A 721 26.17 -4.41 -11.36
CA PHE A 721 27.24 -5.20 -12.09
C PHE A 721 26.72 -6.33 -13.07
N GLY A 722 27.58 -7.04 -13.86
CA GLY A 722 27.21 -8.19 -14.77
C GLY A 722 28.36 -8.96 -15.53
N GLY A 723 28.04 -9.96 -16.41
CA GLY A 723 28.94 -10.75 -17.33
C GLY A 723 28.66 -12.29 -17.38
N GLY A 724 29.09 -13.18 -18.31
CA GLY A 724 29.80 -13.11 -19.63
C GLY A 724 30.39 -14.48 -20.16
N GLY A 725 30.45 -14.75 -21.50
CA GLY A 725 30.87 -15.99 -22.21
C GLY A 725 30.95 -15.86 -23.77
N GLY A 726 31.25 -16.92 -24.57
CA GLY A 726 31.20 -16.84 -26.05
C GLY A 726 31.76 -18.01 -26.92
N GLY A 727 31.45 -17.98 -28.23
CA GLY A 727 31.83 -18.90 -29.33
C GLY A 727 31.87 -18.22 -30.73
N ALA A 728 31.75 -18.97 -31.84
CA ALA A 728 32.04 -18.45 -33.19
C ALA A 728 30.99 -17.46 -33.70
N GLY A 729 31.43 -16.27 -34.13
CA GLY A 729 30.55 -15.14 -34.42
C GLY A 729 30.09 -14.44 -33.15
N GLY A 730 29.49 -15.16 -32.21
CA GLY A 730 29.08 -14.63 -30.90
C GLY A 730 28.17 -13.41 -30.99
N GLY A 731 27.10 -13.56 -31.77
CA GLY A 731 26.23 -12.48 -32.21
C GLY A 731 25.68 -11.62 -31.07
N SER A 732 25.80 -10.31 -31.21
CA SER A 732 25.19 -9.31 -30.33
C SER A 732 24.39 -8.29 -31.16
N PHE A 733 23.15 -8.04 -30.77
CA PHE A 733 22.23 -7.19 -31.51
C PHE A 733 22.08 -5.80 -30.87
N GLY A 734 21.65 -4.82 -31.66
CA GLY A 734 21.36 -3.50 -31.12
C GLY A 734 20.75 -2.52 -32.13
N GLY A 735 20.45 -1.32 -31.64
CA GLY A 735 19.88 -0.24 -32.44
C GLY A 735 20.10 1.13 -31.83
N ARG A 736 20.25 2.15 -32.69
CA ARG A 736 20.67 3.51 -32.32
C ARG A 736 19.98 4.59 -33.15
#